data_AF-A0A0M0KW32-F1
#
_entry.id   AF-A0A0M0KW32-F1
#
_cell.length_a   1.000
_cell.length_b   1.000
_cell.length_c   1.000
_cell.angle_alpha   90.00
_cell.angle_beta   90.00
_cell.angle_gamma   90.00
#
_symmetry.space_group_name_H-M   'P 1'
#
loop_
_entity.id
_entity.type
_entity.pdbx_description
1 polymer ?
#
loop_
_entity_poly.entity_id
_entity_poly.type
_entity_poly.pdbx_seq_one_letter_code
_entity_poly.pdbx_strand_id
1 'polypeptide(L)'
;TTAVVADGHSGDTDYPFGPIKVIATVGEYNPATGFMLVGVPDGMGAYLRDATTVRIIFQSESYGGLNWWCGPANAPSPRPTAAGLGCGDSFPFMINSNGASFTGSHVMYVDYDRQGLANFMSPGAPEAAVSFVKGAGEAVANAYNLKGQLIGKRNTNATENCCSAAPHFSDTDHNGCGCWSTIHLASPPQRADWTMMSLCSAHLEERLQWGSTGVADTLFITNEEWSSYQPNADYVGIPAHVIDLATFNMYATGVFTMGGFEKIVEVNCGHTAYVCFGVSGYNGEFDLNAAAAAARKNALGKRPDGTDYVRTQNIVPARIYVGVKGRNALGQPATDFLSRNGLAYGQVYGFATNVAQTTGGRYLEDWSKNVATPGQTVAGGFYPIDWRWNGTVTSFQHDGSWAFQHKTSDGLYFWNNGGNSPGSTFDRAASCKTEHNSPDPYGGARVLTSSTCGFFGIYDFSSEIFTKLEAARLAGTWFPTRIAATYINLQGEKNIVNQIQLGGKGKLANGNDARYMVDSDTEAAKNVGGGIQTFEDIDGIEWIAAAGTTDGYIIIQEDGGNFYGERTFITRVRTDGVPLTYYFIAQSGGKLNTRMVARVGVPAGTNDGYWASAAHEFSGVIDLSGVLARDASGNWIATAGVGATKRMAERLVPINNKTIVLGMQAHQQTAGIIRAMGGDRGGQLYTYKPQLPRVDALF
;
A
#
# COMPACT_ATOMS: atom_id res chain seq x y z
N THR A 1 12.48 -35.20 -19.87
CA THR A 1 12.36 -33.78 -20.25
C THR A 1 10.98 -33.55 -20.82
N THR A 2 9.99 -33.35 -19.95
CA THR A 2 8.66 -32.91 -20.37
C THR A 2 8.78 -31.49 -20.90
N ALA A 3 8.29 -31.25 -22.12
CA ALA A 3 8.35 -29.94 -22.75
C ALA A 3 7.58 -28.93 -21.89
N VAL A 4 8.27 -27.89 -21.42
CA VAL A 4 7.66 -26.77 -20.69
C VAL A 4 6.76 -26.03 -21.66
N VAL A 5 5.44 -26.06 -21.41
CA VAL A 5 4.42 -25.35 -22.18
C VAL A 5 4.64 -23.84 -22.02
N ALA A 6 4.49 -23.08 -23.11
CA ALA A 6 4.57 -21.62 -23.05
C ALA A 6 3.44 -21.06 -22.17
N ASP A 7 3.72 -19.99 -21.42
CA ASP A 7 2.74 -19.35 -20.55
C ASP A 7 1.41 -19.06 -21.27
N GLY A 8 0.31 -19.26 -20.53
CA GLY A 8 -1.06 -18.95 -20.92
C GLY A 8 -1.77 -19.92 -21.87
N HIS A 9 -1.07 -20.90 -22.47
CA HIS A 9 -1.68 -21.88 -23.40
C HIS A 9 -2.32 -23.11 -22.72
N SER A 10 -1.97 -23.41 -21.48
CA SER A 10 -2.33 -24.67 -20.80
C SER A 10 -3.48 -24.57 -19.80
N GLY A 11 -3.77 -23.37 -19.27
CA GLY A 11 -4.55 -23.26 -18.04
C GLY A 11 -3.89 -23.98 -16.85
N ASP A 12 -2.55 -24.04 -16.86
CA ASP A 12 -1.75 -24.73 -15.84
C ASP A 12 -1.92 -24.08 -14.46
N THR A 13 -2.53 -24.80 -13.53
CA THR A 13 -2.72 -24.41 -12.13
C THR A 13 -1.71 -25.07 -11.18
N ASP A 14 -0.70 -25.76 -11.74
CA ASP A 14 0.36 -26.41 -10.98
C ASP A 14 1.53 -25.43 -10.77
N TYR A 15 1.40 -24.62 -9.72
CA TYR A 15 2.40 -23.63 -9.32
C TYR A 15 3.60 -24.31 -8.64
N PRO A 16 4.84 -23.85 -8.91
CA PRO A 16 6.06 -24.61 -8.60
C PRO A 16 6.36 -24.75 -7.11
N PHE A 17 5.88 -23.83 -6.28
CA PHE A 17 6.12 -23.80 -4.84
C PHE A 17 4.83 -23.76 -4.01
N GLY A 18 3.75 -24.35 -4.54
CA GLY A 18 2.56 -24.65 -3.76
C GLY A 18 1.26 -24.15 -4.39
N PRO A 19 0.11 -24.76 -4.06
CA PRO A 19 -1.14 -24.52 -4.76
C PRO A 19 -1.72 -23.12 -4.46
N ILE A 20 -2.44 -22.59 -5.45
CA ILE A 20 -3.20 -21.34 -5.37
C ILE A 20 -4.67 -21.64 -5.71
N LYS A 21 -5.61 -21.06 -4.96
CA LYS A 21 -7.06 -21.15 -5.21
C LYS A 21 -7.70 -19.77 -5.11
N VAL A 22 -8.70 -19.50 -5.94
CA VAL A 22 -9.51 -18.27 -5.84
C VAL A 22 -10.42 -18.36 -4.63
N ILE A 23 -10.47 -17.30 -3.81
CA ILE A 23 -11.43 -17.19 -2.70
C ILE A 23 -12.51 -16.14 -2.96
N ALA A 24 -12.23 -15.10 -3.75
CA ALA A 24 -13.21 -14.12 -4.21
C ALA A 24 -12.83 -13.57 -5.59
N THR A 25 -13.83 -13.17 -6.36
CA THR A 25 -13.66 -12.51 -7.67
C THR A 25 -14.45 -11.22 -7.72
N VAL A 26 -13.84 -10.14 -8.22
CA VAL A 26 -14.54 -8.87 -8.42
C VAL A 26 -15.72 -9.06 -9.38
N GLY A 27 -16.86 -8.46 -9.06
CA GLY A 27 -18.14 -8.70 -9.73
C GLY A 27 -18.98 -9.83 -9.11
N GLU A 28 -18.45 -10.62 -8.17
CA GLU A 28 -19.29 -11.46 -7.31
C GLU A 28 -20.18 -10.60 -6.41
N TYR A 29 -21.38 -11.09 -6.11
CA TYR A 29 -22.35 -10.36 -5.29
C TYR A 29 -22.88 -11.22 -4.15
N ASN A 30 -23.23 -10.55 -3.05
CA ASN A 30 -23.94 -11.13 -1.94
C ASN A 30 -25.44 -11.20 -2.28
N PRO A 31 -26.05 -12.40 -2.41
CA PRO A 31 -27.44 -12.52 -2.82
C PRO A 31 -28.43 -11.97 -1.79
N ALA A 32 -28.04 -11.86 -0.52
CA ALA A 32 -28.92 -11.35 0.54
C ALA A 32 -29.03 -9.82 0.52
N THR A 33 -27.96 -9.12 0.13
CA THR A 33 -27.89 -7.65 0.17
C THR A 33 -27.84 -7.01 -1.21
N GLY A 34 -27.53 -7.77 -2.25
CA GLY A 34 -27.21 -7.27 -3.59
C GLY A 34 -25.86 -6.55 -3.69
N PHE A 35 -25.09 -6.50 -2.60
CA PHE A 35 -23.76 -5.88 -2.58
C PHE A 35 -22.81 -6.63 -3.52
N MET A 36 -22.04 -5.90 -4.31
CA MET A 36 -21.11 -6.46 -5.29
C MET A 36 -19.68 -6.00 -4.98
N LEU A 37 -18.72 -6.89 -5.15
CA LEU A 37 -17.30 -6.54 -5.10
C LEU A 37 -16.95 -5.68 -6.32
N VAL A 38 -16.29 -4.54 -6.10
CA VAL A 38 -15.94 -3.55 -7.14
C VAL A 38 -14.48 -3.15 -7.04
N GLY A 39 -13.90 -2.65 -8.13
CA GLY A 39 -12.51 -2.20 -8.19
C GLY A 39 -11.51 -3.34 -8.04
N VAL A 40 -10.25 -3.04 -8.31
CA VAL A 40 -9.17 -4.01 -8.23
C VAL A 40 -8.77 -4.23 -6.76
N PRO A 41 -8.62 -5.48 -6.27
CA PRO A 41 -8.24 -5.72 -4.88
C PRO A 41 -6.77 -5.42 -4.64
N ASP A 42 -6.50 -4.66 -3.60
CA ASP A 42 -5.17 -4.22 -3.22
C ASP A 42 -5.04 -4.42 -1.69
N GLY A 43 -4.42 -3.49 -0.96
CA GLY A 43 -4.35 -3.39 0.50
C GLY A 43 -5.38 -4.18 1.29
N MET A 44 -4.93 -5.06 2.19
CA MET A 44 -5.81 -6.06 2.78
C MET A 44 -5.42 -6.52 4.19
N GLY A 45 -6.36 -7.17 4.86
CA GLY A 45 -6.17 -7.75 6.17
C GLY A 45 -7.24 -8.78 6.53
N ALA A 46 -6.99 -9.55 7.58
CA ALA A 46 -8.00 -10.45 8.14
C ALA A 46 -7.95 -10.52 9.67
N TYR A 47 -9.13 -10.61 10.28
CA TYR A 47 -9.30 -10.80 11.72
C TYR A 47 -10.49 -11.71 12.02
N LEU A 48 -10.57 -12.15 13.28
CA LEU A 48 -11.73 -12.85 13.80
C LEU A 48 -12.81 -11.84 14.18
N ARG A 49 -13.91 -11.82 13.41
CA ARG A 49 -15.12 -11.06 13.77
C ARG A 49 -15.78 -11.67 15.02
N ASP A 50 -15.79 -12.99 15.06
CA ASP A 50 -16.25 -13.80 16.19
C ASP A 50 -15.52 -15.15 16.19
N ALA A 51 -15.87 -16.07 17.09
CA ALA A 51 -15.21 -17.37 17.22
C ALA A 51 -15.27 -18.25 15.96
N THR A 52 -16.28 -18.03 15.11
CA THR A 52 -16.61 -18.85 13.93
C THR A 52 -16.46 -18.09 12.60
N THR A 53 -16.20 -16.79 12.62
CA THR A 53 -16.20 -15.94 11.42
C THR A 53 -14.85 -15.26 11.25
N VAL A 54 -14.19 -15.54 10.13
CA VAL A 54 -13.03 -14.78 9.67
C VAL A 54 -13.53 -13.72 8.71
N ARG A 55 -13.22 -12.45 9.01
CA ARG A 55 -13.45 -11.36 8.07
C ARG A 55 -12.17 -11.10 7.31
N ILE A 56 -12.24 -11.19 5.98
CA ILE A 56 -11.22 -10.61 5.09
C ILE A 56 -11.74 -9.23 4.70
N ILE A 57 -10.94 -8.20 4.93
CA ILE A 57 -11.20 -6.82 4.56
C ILE A 57 -10.12 -6.39 3.56
N PHE A 58 -10.50 -5.67 2.53
CA PHE A 58 -9.59 -5.16 1.53
C PHE A 58 -10.10 -3.83 0.99
N GLN A 59 -9.18 -2.96 0.65
CA GLN A 59 -9.46 -1.79 -0.16
C GLN A 59 -9.42 -2.19 -1.63
N SER A 60 -10.23 -1.50 -2.44
CA SER A 60 -10.12 -1.58 -3.89
C SER A 60 -9.59 -0.28 -4.46
N GLU A 61 -8.60 -0.36 -5.32
CA GLU A 61 -8.12 0.79 -6.08
C GLU A 61 -9.12 1.11 -7.21
N SER A 62 -9.33 2.40 -7.43
CA SER A 62 -10.12 2.93 -8.54
C SER A 62 -9.61 4.31 -8.92
N TYR A 63 -9.35 4.49 -10.21
CA TYR A 63 -8.96 5.80 -10.75
C TYR A 63 -10.16 6.67 -11.15
N GLY A 64 -11.39 6.13 -11.09
CA GLY A 64 -12.64 6.82 -11.40
C GLY A 64 -12.55 7.80 -12.57
N GLY A 65 -12.88 9.07 -12.31
CA GLY A 65 -12.82 10.17 -13.28
C GLY A 65 -11.45 10.84 -13.46
N LEU A 66 -10.43 10.47 -12.66
CA LEU A 66 -9.08 11.09 -12.64
C LEU A 66 -8.23 10.78 -13.88
N ASN A 67 -8.74 9.88 -14.71
CA ASN A 67 -8.16 9.40 -15.93
C ASN A 67 -8.00 10.52 -16.99
N TRP A 68 -6.79 11.08 -17.15
CA TRP A 68 -6.46 12.01 -18.23
C TRP A 68 -6.34 11.31 -19.61
N TRP A 69 -6.11 9.99 -19.65
CA TRP A 69 -5.98 9.22 -20.89
C TRP A 69 -7.31 8.99 -21.61
N CYS A 70 -8.44 9.07 -20.90
CA CYS A 70 -9.78 8.96 -21.46
C CYS A 70 -10.44 10.32 -21.72
N GLY A 71 -9.66 11.37 -21.46
CA GLY A 71 -9.75 12.67 -22.10
C GLY A 71 -10.93 13.51 -21.60
N PRO A 72 -10.81 14.85 -21.65
CA PRO A 72 -12.00 15.68 -21.65
C PRO A 72 -12.84 15.34 -22.90
N ALA A 73 -14.14 15.64 -22.88
CA ALA A 73 -15.00 15.57 -24.07
C ALA A 73 -14.45 16.30 -25.32
N ASN A 74 -13.37 17.09 -25.18
CA ASN A 74 -12.72 17.92 -26.19
C ASN A 74 -11.26 17.52 -26.54
N ALA A 75 -10.81 16.28 -26.28
CA ALA A 75 -9.44 15.86 -26.61
C ALA A 75 -9.18 15.79 -28.14
N PRO A 76 -8.06 16.33 -28.67
CA PRO A 76 -7.77 16.38 -30.11
C PRO A 76 -7.11 15.08 -30.62
N SER A 77 -7.91 14.02 -30.81
CA SER A 77 -7.66 12.84 -31.68
C SER A 77 -8.76 11.81 -31.43
N PRO A 78 -9.00 10.82 -32.32
CA PRO A 78 -10.06 9.83 -32.14
C PRO A 78 -9.68 8.83 -31.05
N ARG A 79 -9.69 9.28 -29.79
CA ARG A 79 -9.74 8.38 -28.63
C ARG A 79 -11.19 7.87 -28.57
N PRO A 80 -11.44 6.56 -28.41
CA PRO A 80 -12.79 6.05 -28.24
C PRO A 80 -13.47 6.84 -27.14
N THR A 81 -14.66 7.35 -27.43
CA THR A 81 -15.46 8.14 -26.50
C THR A 81 -15.48 7.46 -25.13
N ALA A 82 -15.42 8.21 -24.03
CA ALA A 82 -15.48 7.71 -22.64
C ALA A 82 -16.52 6.60 -22.41
N ALA A 83 -17.62 6.59 -23.18
CA ALA A 83 -18.64 5.53 -23.20
C ALA A 83 -18.12 4.11 -23.57
N GLY A 84 -16.97 4.00 -24.23
CA GLY A 84 -16.38 2.74 -24.69
C GLY A 84 -15.32 2.13 -23.77
N LEU A 85 -14.82 2.87 -22.76
CA LEU A 85 -13.52 2.59 -22.15
C LEU A 85 -13.51 2.30 -20.65
N GLY A 86 -14.69 2.12 -20.03
CA GLY A 86 -14.76 1.83 -18.60
C GLY A 86 -14.27 2.97 -17.72
N CYS A 87 -14.09 4.18 -18.28
CA CYS A 87 -13.82 5.34 -17.44
C CYS A 87 -15.13 5.99 -17.03
N GLY A 88 -15.33 5.95 -15.73
CA GLY A 88 -16.55 6.34 -15.07
C GLY A 88 -16.45 5.92 -13.62
N ASP A 89 -17.36 6.48 -12.85
CA ASP A 89 -17.63 6.13 -11.48
C ASP A 89 -17.60 4.60 -11.28
N SER A 90 -17.05 4.14 -10.16
CA SER A 90 -17.41 2.85 -9.58
C SER A 90 -18.84 2.93 -9.03
N PHE A 91 -19.43 1.79 -8.69
CA PHE A 91 -20.79 1.77 -8.18
C PHE A 91 -20.86 2.61 -6.88
N PRO A 92 -21.67 3.67 -6.82
CA PRO A 92 -21.62 4.59 -5.70
C PRO A 92 -22.09 3.93 -4.41
N PHE A 93 -21.50 4.34 -3.28
CA PHE A 93 -21.94 3.93 -1.96
C PHE A 93 -22.33 5.14 -1.11
N MET A 94 -23.41 4.98 -0.36
CA MET A 94 -23.91 6.03 0.51
C MET A 94 -23.00 6.14 1.73
N ILE A 95 -22.61 7.37 2.04
CA ILE A 95 -21.94 7.71 3.28
C ILE A 95 -22.83 8.64 4.08
N ASN A 96 -22.96 8.36 5.37
CA ASN A 96 -23.76 9.15 6.31
C ASN A 96 -25.27 9.10 6.01
N SER A 97 -26.08 9.26 7.05
CA SER A 97 -27.55 9.27 6.92
C SER A 97 -28.12 10.52 6.23
N ASN A 98 -27.27 11.53 5.96
CA ASN A 98 -27.65 12.77 5.26
C ASN A 98 -27.74 12.60 3.72
N GLY A 99 -27.41 11.41 3.22
CA GLY A 99 -27.51 11.08 1.81
C GLY A 99 -26.33 11.52 0.97
N ALA A 100 -25.19 11.87 1.56
CA ALA A 100 -23.93 12.03 0.82
C ALA A 100 -23.49 10.68 0.23
N SER A 101 -22.72 10.70 -0.85
CA SER A 101 -22.16 9.46 -1.42
C SER A 101 -20.76 9.64 -2.00
N PHE A 102 -20.04 8.51 -2.05
CA PHE A 102 -18.77 8.38 -2.76
C PHE A 102 -18.91 7.49 -3.99
N THR A 103 -18.07 7.78 -4.98
CA THR A 103 -17.63 6.86 -6.03
C THR A 103 -16.10 6.78 -5.97
N GLY A 104 -15.49 5.91 -6.78
CA GLY A 104 -14.04 5.70 -6.83
C GLY A 104 -13.67 4.48 -6.01
N SER A 105 -12.65 4.60 -5.17
CA SER A 105 -12.18 3.49 -4.34
C SER A 105 -13.15 3.13 -3.21
N HIS A 106 -13.12 1.85 -2.81
CA HIS A 106 -13.98 1.28 -1.76
C HIS A 106 -13.12 0.58 -0.70
N VAL A 107 -13.71 0.36 0.49
CA VAL A 107 -13.18 -0.59 1.47
C VAL A 107 -14.25 -1.63 1.75
N MET A 108 -14.00 -2.87 1.35
CA MET A 108 -14.99 -3.93 1.36
C MET A 108 -14.55 -5.08 2.25
N TYR A 109 -15.51 -5.93 2.62
CA TYR A 109 -15.22 -7.16 3.34
C TYR A 109 -15.99 -8.36 2.81
N VAL A 110 -15.43 -9.54 3.03
CA VAL A 110 -16.10 -10.83 2.91
C VAL A 110 -15.90 -11.61 4.21
N ASP A 111 -17.02 -12.06 4.79
CA ASP A 111 -17.05 -12.90 5.97
C ASP A 111 -17.11 -14.37 5.54
N TYR A 112 -16.20 -15.18 6.08
CA TYR A 112 -16.13 -16.62 5.84
C TYR A 112 -16.35 -17.40 7.13
N ASP A 113 -16.93 -18.59 7.00
CA ASP A 113 -16.88 -19.58 8.07
C ASP A 113 -15.43 -20.01 8.31
N ARG A 114 -14.98 -19.89 9.57
CA ARG A 114 -13.60 -20.17 9.99
C ARG A 114 -13.19 -21.62 9.74
N GLN A 115 -14.11 -22.57 9.95
CA GLN A 115 -13.85 -23.98 9.71
C GLN A 115 -13.77 -24.28 8.21
N GLY A 116 -14.71 -23.74 7.43
CA GLY A 116 -14.69 -23.84 5.97
C GLY A 116 -13.39 -23.30 5.38
N LEU A 117 -12.98 -22.11 5.83
CA LEU A 117 -11.74 -21.46 5.38
C LEU A 117 -10.49 -22.28 5.74
N ALA A 118 -10.39 -22.82 6.96
CA ALA A 118 -9.27 -23.69 7.36
C ALA A 118 -9.16 -24.97 6.52
N ASN A 119 -10.29 -25.47 6.01
CA ASN A 119 -10.32 -26.67 5.20
C ASN A 119 -10.13 -26.38 3.70
N PHE A 120 -10.19 -25.12 3.26
CA PHE A 120 -10.28 -24.77 1.84
C PHE A 120 -9.07 -25.19 1.00
N MET A 121 -7.88 -25.20 1.60
CA MET A 121 -6.61 -25.61 0.96
C MET A 121 -6.25 -27.08 1.20
N SER A 122 -7.16 -27.86 1.79
CA SER A 122 -6.96 -29.29 2.06
C SER A 122 -7.32 -30.15 0.84
N PRO A 123 -6.71 -31.35 0.70
CA PRO A 123 -7.14 -32.31 -0.32
C PRO A 123 -8.64 -32.63 -0.22
N GLY A 124 -9.36 -32.60 -1.35
CA GLY A 124 -10.80 -32.86 -1.40
C GLY A 124 -11.70 -31.69 -0.94
N ALA A 125 -11.13 -30.52 -0.67
CA ALA A 125 -11.90 -29.31 -0.38
C ALA A 125 -12.74 -28.85 -1.60
N PRO A 126 -13.85 -28.12 -1.39
CA PRO A 126 -14.64 -27.56 -2.48
C PRO A 126 -13.81 -26.71 -3.44
N GLU A 127 -14.16 -26.72 -4.73
CA GLU A 127 -13.45 -25.92 -5.75
C GLU A 127 -13.61 -24.40 -5.52
N ALA A 128 -14.80 -23.97 -5.07
CA ALA A 128 -15.14 -22.57 -4.82
C ALA A 128 -15.48 -22.29 -3.36
N ALA A 129 -15.29 -21.03 -2.94
CA ALA A 129 -15.50 -20.62 -1.54
C ALA A 129 -16.97 -20.42 -1.14
N VAL A 130 -17.88 -20.31 -2.12
CA VAL A 130 -19.29 -19.90 -1.94
C VAL A 130 -20.03 -20.67 -0.83
N SER A 131 -19.73 -21.96 -0.64
CA SER A 131 -20.42 -22.80 0.36
C SER A 131 -20.12 -22.42 1.82
N PHE A 132 -19.10 -21.60 2.05
CA PHE A 132 -18.70 -21.13 3.39
C PHE A 132 -18.58 -19.60 3.48
N VAL A 133 -19.11 -18.86 2.49
CA VAL A 133 -19.29 -17.41 2.60
C VAL A 133 -20.48 -17.12 3.51
N LYS A 134 -20.28 -16.26 4.51
CA LYS A 134 -21.30 -15.79 5.46
C LYS A 134 -21.91 -14.45 5.05
N GLY A 135 -21.18 -13.63 4.30
CA GLY A 135 -21.67 -12.36 3.78
C GLY A 135 -20.56 -11.47 3.23
N ALA A 136 -20.94 -10.36 2.60
CA ALA A 136 -20.03 -9.33 2.13
C ALA A 136 -20.71 -7.94 2.21
N GLY A 137 -19.90 -6.87 2.26
CA GLY A 137 -20.39 -5.49 2.31
C GLY A 137 -19.29 -4.43 2.26
N GLU A 138 -19.72 -3.17 2.27
CA GLU A 138 -18.87 -1.98 2.44
C GLU A 138 -18.51 -1.79 3.93
N ALA A 139 -17.24 -1.49 4.22
CA ALA A 139 -16.71 -1.24 5.56
C ALA A 139 -16.79 0.24 5.98
N VAL A 140 -17.46 1.07 5.19
CA VAL A 140 -17.70 2.49 5.45
C VAL A 140 -19.19 2.76 5.43
N ALA A 141 -19.74 3.14 6.59
CA ALA A 141 -21.12 3.59 6.76
C ALA A 141 -21.20 5.10 6.99
N ASN A 142 -20.21 5.66 7.71
CA ASN A 142 -20.08 7.10 7.91
C ASN A 142 -18.66 7.57 7.61
N ALA A 143 -18.53 8.79 7.09
CA ALA A 143 -17.28 9.42 6.74
C ALA A 143 -17.16 10.82 7.34
N TYR A 144 -16.02 11.07 7.98
CA TYR A 144 -15.66 12.33 8.64
C TYR A 144 -14.46 12.97 7.95
N ASN A 145 -14.55 14.27 7.69
CA ASN A 145 -13.46 15.03 7.05
C ASN A 145 -12.34 15.40 8.03
N LEU A 146 -11.30 16.08 7.54
CA LEU A 146 -10.13 16.52 8.34
C LEU A 146 -10.46 17.46 9.52
N LYS A 147 -11.66 18.04 9.55
CA LYS A 147 -12.17 18.85 10.67
C LYS A 147 -12.97 18.03 11.68
N GLY A 148 -13.08 16.71 11.49
CA GLY A 148 -13.90 15.81 12.29
C GLY A 148 -15.40 16.00 12.07
N GLN A 149 -15.81 16.58 10.93
CA GLN A 149 -17.20 16.83 10.60
C GLN A 149 -17.74 15.72 9.70
N LEU A 150 -19.00 15.33 9.93
CA LEU A 150 -19.70 14.37 9.10
C LEU A 150 -19.87 14.94 7.68
N ILE A 151 -19.31 14.26 6.67
CA ILE A 151 -19.31 14.75 5.28
C ILE A 151 -20.75 14.93 4.78
N GLY A 152 -21.03 16.10 4.20
CA GLY A 152 -22.31 16.45 3.58
C GLY A 152 -22.29 16.26 2.07
N LYS A 153 -23.43 16.49 1.42
CA LYS A 153 -23.50 16.55 -0.04
C LYS A 153 -22.63 17.68 -0.60
N ARG A 154 -22.13 17.50 -1.82
CA ARG A 154 -21.37 18.53 -2.52
C ARG A 154 -22.30 19.66 -2.96
N ASN A 155 -21.91 20.90 -2.70
CA ASN A 155 -22.54 22.07 -3.31
C ASN A 155 -22.05 22.21 -4.76
N THR A 156 -22.96 22.25 -5.72
CA THR A 156 -22.64 22.43 -7.14
C THR A 156 -22.99 23.83 -7.65
N ASN A 157 -23.39 24.74 -6.77
CA ASN A 157 -23.70 26.11 -7.14
C ASN A 157 -22.42 26.91 -7.48
N ALA A 158 -22.16 27.09 -8.77
CA ALA A 158 -21.00 27.83 -9.25
C ALA A 158 -21.00 29.31 -8.82
N THR A 159 -22.16 29.93 -8.53
CA THR A 159 -22.20 31.32 -8.04
C THR A 159 -21.67 31.45 -6.61
N GLU A 160 -21.62 30.35 -5.87
CA GLU A 160 -21.09 30.25 -4.52
C GLU A 160 -19.70 29.58 -4.51
N ASN A 161 -19.02 29.52 -5.65
CA ASN A 161 -17.77 28.79 -5.83
C ASN A 161 -17.86 27.33 -5.35
N CYS A 162 -19.05 26.72 -5.42
CA CYS A 162 -19.28 25.35 -4.96
C CYS A 162 -18.87 25.09 -3.49
N CYS A 163 -18.90 26.13 -2.65
CA CYS A 163 -18.52 26.01 -1.24
C CYS A 163 -19.46 25.05 -0.48
N SER A 164 -18.88 23.99 0.08
CA SER A 164 -19.58 22.93 0.79
C SER A 164 -19.29 23.03 2.29
N ALA A 165 -20.32 22.91 3.14
CA ALA A 165 -20.19 23.12 4.58
C ALA A 165 -19.35 22.06 5.30
N ALA A 166 -19.44 20.80 4.85
CA ALA A 166 -18.66 19.67 5.36
C ALA A 166 -18.12 18.86 4.16
N PRO A 167 -17.06 19.35 3.49
CA PRO A 167 -16.55 18.79 2.25
C PRO A 167 -15.73 17.53 2.48
N HIS A 168 -15.53 16.76 1.41
CA HIS A 168 -14.38 15.88 1.26
C HIS A 168 -13.19 16.73 0.77
N PHE A 169 -12.15 16.92 1.60
CA PHE A 169 -11.11 17.93 1.34
C PHE A 169 -10.16 17.59 0.19
N SER A 170 -10.06 16.33 -0.21
CA SER A 170 -9.34 15.92 -1.41
C SER A 170 -9.98 16.48 -2.69
N ASP A 171 -11.25 16.86 -2.61
CA ASP A 171 -12.03 17.40 -3.72
C ASP A 171 -12.16 18.94 -3.73
N THR A 172 -11.53 19.62 -2.77
CA THR A 172 -11.74 21.06 -2.51
C THR A 172 -10.46 21.79 -2.08
N ASP A 173 -10.55 23.12 -1.99
CA ASP A 173 -9.57 23.92 -1.26
C ASP A 173 -9.72 23.77 0.27
N HIS A 174 -8.84 24.42 1.03
CA HIS A 174 -8.83 24.37 2.50
C HIS A 174 -10.05 25.04 3.17
N ASN A 175 -10.78 25.89 2.44
CA ASN A 175 -12.03 26.50 2.89
C ASN A 175 -13.25 25.60 2.63
N GLY A 176 -13.08 24.52 1.86
CA GLY A 176 -14.17 23.65 1.43
C GLY A 176 -14.87 24.14 0.16
N CYS A 177 -14.20 24.97 -0.62
CA CYS A 177 -14.70 25.55 -1.85
C CYS A 177 -13.95 25.04 -3.08
N GLY A 178 -14.43 25.43 -4.26
CA GLY A 178 -13.88 25.03 -5.55
C GLY A 178 -14.83 24.09 -6.29
N CYS A 179 -15.31 24.56 -7.44
CA CYS A 179 -16.05 23.70 -8.35
C CYS A 179 -15.13 22.62 -8.94
N TRP A 180 -15.68 21.48 -9.33
CA TRP A 180 -14.89 20.33 -9.81
C TRP A 180 -13.86 20.74 -10.88
N SER A 181 -14.31 21.45 -11.91
CA SER A 181 -13.46 21.89 -13.04
C SER A 181 -12.40 22.92 -12.66
N THR A 182 -12.48 23.53 -11.47
CA THR A 182 -11.46 24.47 -10.98
C THR A 182 -10.45 23.80 -10.07
N ILE A 183 -10.77 22.63 -9.51
CA ILE A 183 -9.90 21.86 -8.62
C ILE A 183 -9.20 20.72 -9.36
N HIS A 184 -9.93 19.92 -10.14
CA HIS A 184 -9.38 18.71 -10.78
C HIS A 184 -9.22 18.84 -12.30
N LEU A 185 -8.20 18.17 -12.84
CA LEU A 185 -7.99 17.91 -14.27
C LEU A 185 -8.75 16.65 -14.75
N ALA A 186 -9.94 16.43 -14.19
CA ALA A 186 -10.71 15.20 -14.31
C ALA A 186 -12.17 15.51 -14.69
N SER A 187 -12.94 14.50 -15.10
CA SER A 187 -14.40 14.64 -15.24
C SER A 187 -15.08 14.55 -13.87
N PRO A 188 -16.15 15.33 -13.61
CA PRO A 188 -16.89 15.25 -12.35
C PRO A 188 -17.57 13.89 -12.20
N PRO A 189 -17.76 13.40 -10.95
CA PRO A 189 -18.54 12.20 -10.70
C PRO A 189 -19.98 12.39 -11.21
N GLN A 190 -20.54 11.35 -11.82
CA GLN A 190 -21.87 11.38 -12.43
C GLN A 190 -22.95 10.72 -11.57
N ARG A 191 -22.56 9.88 -10.60
CA ARG A 191 -23.43 9.02 -9.79
C ARG A 191 -23.19 9.21 -8.29
N ALA A 192 -22.28 10.09 -7.89
CA ALA A 192 -22.00 10.40 -6.49
C ALA A 192 -21.72 11.89 -6.27
N ASP A 193 -21.73 12.31 -5.00
CA ASP A 193 -21.39 13.69 -4.62
C ASP A 193 -19.87 13.96 -4.69
N TRP A 194 -19.08 12.95 -4.32
CA TRP A 194 -17.62 13.05 -4.13
C TRP A 194 -16.90 11.85 -4.72
N THR A 195 -15.60 12.01 -4.94
CA THR A 195 -14.71 10.92 -5.37
C THR A 195 -13.78 10.56 -4.23
N MET A 196 -13.80 9.30 -3.79
CA MET A 196 -12.69 8.73 -3.05
C MET A 196 -11.58 8.49 -4.07
N MET A 197 -10.45 9.19 -3.91
CA MET A 197 -9.34 9.12 -4.86
C MET A 197 -8.73 7.71 -4.87
N SER A 198 -7.77 7.45 -5.77
CA SER A 198 -7.10 6.15 -5.85
C SER A 198 -6.57 5.80 -4.48
N LEU A 199 -7.18 4.80 -3.84
CA LEU A 199 -6.59 4.22 -2.66
C LEU A 199 -5.51 3.28 -3.13
N CYS A 200 -4.30 3.38 -2.60
CA CYS A 200 -3.25 2.39 -2.81
C CYS A 200 -2.92 1.76 -1.48
N SER A 201 -2.84 0.43 -1.44
CA SER A 201 -2.62 -0.36 -0.24
C SER A 201 -3.51 -0.01 0.95
N ALA A 202 -3.30 -0.79 2.00
CA ALA A 202 -3.96 -0.67 3.28
C ALA A 202 -3.37 -1.70 4.23
N HIS A 203 -3.60 -1.48 5.51
CA HIS A 203 -3.25 -2.47 6.51
C HIS A 203 -4.27 -2.49 7.65
N LEU A 204 -4.48 -3.70 8.16
CA LEU A 204 -5.34 -3.96 9.31
C LEU A 204 -4.52 -3.90 10.59
N GLU A 205 -4.91 -3.02 11.51
CA GLU A 205 -4.35 -2.96 12.85
C GLU A 205 -5.36 -3.50 13.84
N GLU A 206 -5.06 -4.66 14.43
CA GLU A 206 -5.92 -5.23 15.46
C GLU A 206 -5.62 -4.63 16.83
N ARG A 207 -6.67 -4.46 17.64
CA ARG A 207 -6.55 -3.96 19.00
C ARG A 207 -5.46 -4.70 19.78
N LEU A 208 -4.53 -3.93 20.35
CA LEU A 208 -3.42 -4.42 21.18
C LEU A 208 -2.63 -5.57 20.53
N GLN A 209 -2.38 -5.49 19.22
CA GLN A 209 -1.75 -6.58 18.47
C GLN A 209 -0.34 -6.95 18.93
N TRP A 210 0.34 -6.08 19.68
CA TRP A 210 1.69 -6.32 20.21
C TRP A 210 1.69 -6.80 21.67
N GLY A 211 0.56 -7.32 22.16
CA GLY A 211 0.40 -7.80 23.52
C GLY A 211 -0.45 -6.84 24.35
N SER A 212 0.20 -5.97 25.13
CA SER A 212 -0.47 -4.90 25.89
C SER A 212 -0.31 -3.52 25.26
N THR A 213 0.34 -3.44 24.10
CA THR A 213 0.65 -2.20 23.37
C THR A 213 0.06 -2.24 21.96
N GLY A 214 0.06 -1.08 21.32
CA GLY A 214 -0.52 -0.84 20.00
C GLY A 214 -1.88 -0.16 20.02
N VAL A 215 -2.58 -0.06 18.90
CA VAL A 215 -3.87 0.65 18.81
C VAL A 215 -4.91 0.13 19.82
N ALA A 216 -5.80 1.03 20.25
CA ALA A 216 -6.83 0.74 21.26
C ALA A 216 -8.08 0.08 20.67
N ASP A 217 -8.28 0.20 19.36
CA ASP A 217 -9.39 -0.38 18.61
C ASP A 217 -8.86 -1.20 17.42
N THR A 218 -9.67 -2.12 16.91
CA THR A 218 -9.37 -2.77 15.63
C THR A 218 -9.78 -1.82 14.51
N LEU A 219 -8.82 -1.43 13.68
CA LEU A 219 -9.00 -0.42 12.64
C LEU A 219 -8.36 -0.85 11.33
N PHE A 220 -8.82 -0.27 10.23
CA PHE A 220 -8.23 -0.44 8.91
C PHE A 220 -7.73 0.92 8.43
N ILE A 221 -6.47 0.99 8.04
CA ILE A 221 -5.86 2.21 7.51
C ILE A 221 -5.70 2.02 6.01
N THR A 222 -6.21 2.98 5.25
CA THR A 222 -5.99 3.10 3.81
C THR A 222 -5.63 4.55 3.51
N ASN A 223 -5.20 4.84 2.30
CA ASN A 223 -4.72 6.16 1.94
C ASN A 223 -5.02 6.47 0.50
N GLU A 224 -5.42 7.71 0.25
CA GLU A 224 -5.42 8.24 -1.09
C GLU A 224 -3.97 8.44 -1.54
N GLU A 225 -3.62 7.83 -2.66
CA GLU A 225 -2.25 7.74 -3.18
C GLU A 225 -2.02 8.77 -4.30
N TRP A 226 -2.99 8.93 -5.19
CA TRP A 226 -2.87 9.79 -6.37
C TRP A 226 -4.12 10.63 -6.67
N SER A 227 -3.90 11.84 -7.18
CA SER A 227 -4.95 12.69 -7.77
C SER A 227 -4.38 13.55 -8.90
N SER A 228 -5.25 14.23 -9.66
CA SER A 228 -4.86 15.16 -10.72
C SER A 228 -5.53 16.52 -10.50
N TYR A 229 -4.76 17.49 -10.00
CA TYR A 229 -5.25 18.84 -9.70
C TYR A 229 -5.00 19.81 -10.87
N GLN A 230 -5.81 20.87 -10.97
CA GLN A 230 -5.55 21.98 -11.90
C GLN A 230 -4.22 22.68 -11.54
N PRO A 231 -3.41 23.10 -12.53
CA PRO A 231 -2.08 23.69 -12.28
C PRO A 231 -2.06 24.86 -11.29
N ASN A 232 -3.14 25.63 -11.22
CA ASN A 232 -3.29 26.80 -10.36
C ASN A 232 -4.32 26.61 -9.24
N ALA A 233 -4.88 25.41 -9.05
CA ALA A 233 -5.85 25.16 -7.98
C ALA A 233 -5.22 25.33 -6.59
N ASP A 234 -5.95 25.96 -5.68
CA ASP A 234 -5.67 25.82 -4.27
C ASP A 234 -6.31 24.52 -3.77
N TYR A 235 -5.52 23.60 -3.21
CA TYR A 235 -6.00 22.28 -2.80
C TYR A 235 -5.31 21.84 -1.50
N VAL A 236 -5.98 20.99 -0.74
CA VAL A 236 -5.47 20.50 0.56
C VAL A 236 -4.41 19.42 0.39
N GLY A 237 -4.56 18.58 -0.63
CA GLY A 237 -3.79 17.34 -0.81
C GLY A 237 -4.67 16.14 -0.51
N ILE A 238 -4.06 14.97 -0.33
CA ILE A 238 -4.78 13.70 -0.17
C ILE A 238 -4.38 13.04 1.16
N PRO A 239 -5.33 12.70 2.05
CA PRO A 239 -5.05 12.18 3.38
C PRO A 239 -5.00 10.64 3.44
N ALA A 240 -4.54 10.16 4.58
CA ALA A 240 -4.87 8.81 5.03
C ALA A 240 -6.28 8.77 5.63
N HIS A 241 -6.92 7.61 5.56
CA HIS A 241 -8.23 7.32 6.13
C HIS A 241 -8.13 6.18 7.13
N VAL A 242 -8.73 6.36 8.30
CA VAL A 242 -8.74 5.39 9.39
C VAL A 242 -10.17 4.96 9.65
N ILE A 243 -10.44 3.67 9.50
CA ILE A 243 -11.79 3.09 9.64
C ILE A 243 -11.88 2.33 10.96
N ASP A 244 -12.80 2.74 11.82
CA ASP A 244 -13.20 1.97 13.00
C ASP A 244 -14.02 0.75 12.56
N LEU A 245 -13.46 -0.45 12.64
CA LEU A 245 -14.15 -1.66 12.16
C LEU A 245 -15.30 -2.13 13.06
N ALA A 246 -15.45 -1.56 14.27
CA ALA A 246 -16.60 -1.82 15.12
C ALA A 246 -17.83 -1.00 14.70
N THR A 247 -17.62 0.19 14.13
CA THR A 247 -18.70 1.14 13.81
C THR A 247 -18.82 1.48 12.33
N PHE A 248 -17.83 1.09 11.50
CA PHE A 248 -17.69 1.49 10.10
C PHE A 248 -17.67 3.01 9.90
N ASN A 249 -17.09 3.72 10.87
CA ASN A 249 -16.81 5.13 10.78
C ASN A 249 -15.40 5.33 10.21
N MET A 250 -15.31 6.00 9.07
CA MET A 250 -14.07 6.40 8.41
C MET A 250 -13.72 7.84 8.76
N TYR A 251 -12.47 8.09 9.15
CA TYR A 251 -11.97 9.42 9.47
C TYR A 251 -10.78 9.75 8.58
N ALA A 252 -10.85 10.85 7.83
CA ALA A 252 -9.67 11.43 7.21
C ALA A 252 -8.74 11.98 8.31
N THR A 253 -7.43 11.72 8.20
CA THR A 253 -6.44 12.23 9.15
C THR A 253 -5.26 12.88 8.43
N GLY A 254 -4.86 14.06 8.92
CA GLY A 254 -3.69 14.79 8.42
C GLY A 254 -2.40 14.49 9.20
N VAL A 255 -2.43 13.62 10.22
CA VAL A 255 -1.26 13.44 11.11
C VAL A 255 -0.02 12.88 10.42
N PHE A 256 -0.19 12.25 9.26
CA PHE A 256 0.88 11.66 8.46
C PHE A 256 1.44 12.58 7.38
N THR A 257 0.90 13.80 7.23
CA THR A 257 0.96 14.71 6.05
C THR A 257 -0.18 14.48 5.04
N MET A 258 -0.18 15.21 3.92
CA MET A 258 -1.24 15.23 2.91
C MET A 258 -0.71 14.97 1.48
N GLY A 259 0.45 14.33 1.37
CA GLY A 259 1.19 14.18 0.11
C GLY A 259 0.85 12.94 -0.72
N GLY A 260 -0.05 12.08 -0.26
CA GLY A 260 -0.20 10.73 -0.80
C GLY A 260 0.71 9.74 -0.10
N PHE A 261 0.22 8.52 0.03
CA PHE A 261 0.92 7.42 0.68
C PHE A 261 0.76 6.16 -0.16
N GLU A 262 1.60 5.18 0.12
CA GLU A 262 1.46 3.83 -0.42
C GLU A 262 0.94 2.93 0.68
N LYS A 263 1.67 2.79 1.79
CA LYS A 263 1.24 1.95 2.91
C LYS A 263 1.62 2.53 4.26
N ILE A 264 0.65 2.45 5.18
CA ILE A 264 0.80 2.84 6.58
C ILE A 264 0.55 1.62 7.43
N VAL A 265 1.58 1.18 8.17
CA VAL A 265 1.51 0.00 9.04
C VAL A 265 1.92 0.34 10.46
N GLU A 266 1.20 -0.19 11.44
CA GLU A 266 1.59 -0.04 12.84
C GLU A 266 2.89 -0.82 13.11
N VAL A 267 3.84 -0.19 13.80
CA VAL A 267 5.08 -0.82 14.24
C VAL A 267 5.15 -0.76 15.77
N ASN A 268 5.60 -1.84 16.41
CA ASN A 268 5.66 -1.87 17.87
C ASN A 268 6.72 -0.90 18.41
N CYS A 269 6.31 0.04 19.27
CA CYS A 269 7.22 0.91 20.02
C CYS A 269 7.35 0.52 21.50
N GLY A 270 6.66 -0.54 21.93
CA GLY A 270 6.74 -1.12 23.26
C GLY A 270 6.13 -0.28 24.39
N HIS A 271 5.47 0.85 24.08
CA HIS A 271 5.00 1.80 25.09
C HIS A 271 3.47 1.96 25.06
N THR A 272 2.81 1.84 26.22
CA THR A 272 1.33 1.85 26.32
C THR A 272 0.69 3.20 25.99
N ALA A 273 1.34 4.31 26.37
CA ALA A 273 0.90 5.67 26.06
C ALA A 273 1.10 6.11 24.59
N TYR A 274 1.80 5.31 23.77
CA TYR A 274 2.14 5.65 22.40
C TYR A 274 1.65 4.59 21.41
N VAL A 275 1.62 4.98 20.14
CA VAL A 275 1.59 4.11 18.97
C VAL A 275 2.68 4.57 18.02
N CYS A 276 3.20 3.65 17.21
CA CYS A 276 4.10 4.01 16.11
C CYS A 276 3.62 3.42 14.80
N PHE A 277 3.90 4.10 13.70
CA PHE A 277 3.56 3.64 12.36
C PHE A 277 4.76 3.83 11.43
N GLY A 278 5.02 2.86 10.56
CA GLY A 278 5.84 3.06 9.36
C GLY A 278 4.97 3.72 8.28
N VAL A 279 5.50 4.72 7.58
CA VAL A 279 4.75 5.49 6.57
C VAL A 279 5.54 5.49 5.26
N SER A 280 5.03 4.83 4.22
CA SER A 280 5.64 4.78 2.88
C SER A 280 4.82 5.53 1.84
N GLY A 281 5.38 5.74 0.66
CA GLY A 281 4.78 6.47 -0.45
C GLY A 281 5.13 7.93 -0.59
N TYR A 282 4.39 8.66 -1.41
CA TYR A 282 4.83 9.94 -1.93
C TYR A 282 4.90 11.10 -0.92
N ASN A 283 5.35 12.24 -1.44
CA ASN A 283 5.24 13.55 -0.84
C ASN A 283 4.69 14.55 -1.88
N GLY A 284 3.60 14.21 -2.57
CA GLY A 284 2.86 15.08 -3.49
C GLY A 284 2.75 14.55 -4.92
N GLU A 285 2.20 13.36 -5.10
CA GLU A 285 1.89 12.76 -6.42
C GLU A 285 0.53 13.25 -6.91
N PHE A 286 0.55 14.38 -7.60
CA PHE A 286 -0.64 15.14 -7.98
C PHE A 286 -0.78 15.37 -9.50
N ASP A 287 0.03 14.68 -10.32
CA ASP A 287 0.08 14.87 -11.77
C ASP A 287 0.21 16.35 -12.20
N LEU A 288 0.91 17.14 -11.39
CA LEU A 288 1.15 18.56 -11.61
C LEU A 288 2.48 18.79 -12.31
N ASN A 289 2.56 19.87 -13.09
CA ASN A 289 3.85 20.37 -13.57
C ASN A 289 4.78 20.64 -12.37
N ALA A 290 5.91 19.92 -12.34
CA ALA A 290 6.90 19.96 -11.27
C ALA A 290 7.34 21.38 -10.90
N ALA A 291 7.56 22.24 -11.91
CA ALA A 291 7.99 23.61 -11.71
C ALA A 291 6.88 24.47 -11.08
N ALA A 292 5.61 24.22 -11.43
CA ALA A 292 4.47 24.98 -10.91
C ALA A 292 4.24 24.71 -9.40
N ALA A 293 4.30 23.46 -8.96
CA ALA A 293 4.13 23.11 -7.55
C ALA A 293 5.23 23.73 -6.68
N ALA A 294 6.49 23.60 -7.10
CA ALA A 294 7.63 24.21 -6.41
C ALA A 294 7.58 25.75 -6.44
N ALA A 295 7.20 26.36 -7.56
CA ALA A 295 7.06 27.82 -7.66
C ALA A 295 6.02 28.37 -6.68
N ARG A 296 4.87 27.71 -6.53
CA ARG A 296 3.83 28.10 -5.55
C ARG A 296 4.35 28.02 -4.12
N LYS A 297 5.12 26.98 -3.78
CA LYS A 297 5.77 26.90 -2.47
C LYS A 297 6.78 28.03 -2.26
N ASN A 298 7.66 28.26 -3.24
CA ASN A 298 8.69 29.29 -3.17
C ASN A 298 8.12 30.72 -3.11
N ALA A 299 6.91 30.94 -3.62
CA ALA A 299 6.20 32.21 -3.46
C ALA A 299 5.80 32.51 -2.00
N LEU A 300 5.69 31.49 -1.14
CA LEU A 300 5.46 31.66 0.30
C LEU A 300 6.76 31.87 1.10
N GLY A 301 7.91 31.55 0.50
CA GLY A 301 9.22 31.66 1.13
C GLY A 301 10.18 30.55 0.67
N LYS A 302 11.47 30.80 0.91
CA LYS A 302 12.54 29.84 0.65
C LYS A 302 12.66 28.81 1.77
N ARG A 303 13.44 27.76 1.54
CA ARG A 303 13.85 26.81 2.58
C ARG A 303 14.60 27.52 3.72
N PRO A 304 14.64 26.94 4.93
CA PRO A 304 15.39 27.52 6.07
C PRO A 304 16.88 27.78 5.80
N ASP A 305 17.47 27.08 4.83
CA ASP A 305 18.88 27.27 4.41
C ASP A 305 19.06 28.36 3.33
N GLY A 306 17.99 29.06 2.94
CA GLY A 306 18.00 30.13 1.95
C GLY A 306 17.90 29.68 0.49
N THR A 307 17.74 28.38 0.23
CA THR A 307 17.60 27.83 -1.12
C THR A 307 16.15 27.59 -1.52
N ASP A 308 15.89 27.43 -2.81
CA ASP A 308 14.53 27.21 -3.32
C ASP A 308 14.08 25.76 -3.09
N TYR A 309 12.81 25.57 -2.75
CA TYR A 309 12.17 24.26 -2.74
C TYR A 309 12.13 23.66 -4.16
N VAL A 310 12.26 22.33 -4.23
CA VAL A 310 12.05 21.54 -5.45
C VAL A 310 10.80 20.64 -5.31
N ARG A 311 10.40 19.94 -6.39
CA ARG A 311 9.28 18.98 -6.35
C ARG A 311 9.51 17.94 -5.25
N THR A 312 8.50 17.75 -4.39
CA THR A 312 8.57 16.90 -3.21
C THR A 312 8.24 15.43 -3.47
N GLN A 313 7.52 15.12 -4.55
CA GLN A 313 6.92 13.79 -4.80
C GLN A 313 7.81 12.60 -4.41
N ASN A 314 9.06 12.56 -4.89
CA ASN A 314 9.98 11.43 -4.66
C ASN A 314 11.04 11.73 -3.58
N ILE A 315 10.90 12.81 -2.81
CA ILE A 315 11.76 13.10 -1.65
C ILE A 315 11.13 12.39 -0.44
N VAL A 316 11.34 11.07 -0.35
CA VAL A 316 10.63 10.19 0.58
C VAL A 316 11.62 9.31 1.36
N PRO A 317 12.28 9.84 2.41
CA PRO A 317 13.06 8.98 3.30
C PRO A 317 12.17 7.93 3.96
N ALA A 318 12.77 6.87 4.52
CA ALA A 318 12.02 6.00 5.41
C ALA A 318 11.45 6.84 6.57
N ARG A 319 10.14 6.72 6.81
CA ARG A 319 9.42 7.51 7.83
C ARG A 319 8.88 6.61 8.92
N ILE A 320 8.87 7.17 10.13
CA ILE A 320 8.01 6.68 11.21
C ILE A 320 7.17 7.83 11.74
N TYR A 321 5.96 7.52 12.18
CA TYR A 321 5.11 8.39 12.96
C TYR A 321 5.05 7.90 14.40
N VAL A 322 5.13 8.82 15.36
CA VAL A 322 4.95 8.55 16.79
C VAL A 322 3.70 9.29 17.26
N GLY A 323 2.68 8.55 17.67
CA GLY A 323 1.40 9.07 18.14
C GLY A 323 1.23 8.95 19.66
N VAL A 324 0.64 9.96 20.30
CA VAL A 324 0.31 9.94 21.74
C VAL A 324 -1.17 9.63 21.91
N LYS A 325 -1.47 8.56 22.65
CA LYS A 325 -2.86 8.18 22.94
C LYS A 325 -3.51 9.13 23.93
N GLY A 326 -4.81 9.32 23.76
CA GLY A 326 -5.67 10.11 24.63
C GLY A 326 -5.48 11.62 24.47
N ARG A 327 -4.99 12.08 23.31
CA ARG A 327 -4.70 13.49 23.04
C ARG A 327 -5.27 13.92 21.70
N ASN A 328 -5.97 15.06 21.67
CA ASN A 328 -6.44 15.68 20.43
C ASN A 328 -5.30 16.42 19.70
N ALA A 329 -5.54 16.94 18.50
CA ALA A 329 -4.53 17.61 17.68
C ALA A 329 -3.84 18.82 18.33
N LEU A 330 -4.41 19.38 19.41
CA LEU A 330 -3.81 20.47 20.21
C LEU A 330 -2.99 19.96 21.41
N GLY A 331 -2.88 18.65 21.59
CA GLY A 331 -2.20 18.01 22.72
C GLY A 331 -3.02 18.03 24.02
N GLN A 332 -4.33 18.27 23.96
CA GLN A 332 -5.22 18.27 25.12
C GLN A 332 -5.81 16.87 25.34
N PRO A 333 -6.13 16.46 26.59
CA PRO A 333 -6.78 15.18 26.86
C PRO A 333 -8.08 15.02 26.07
N ALA A 334 -8.25 13.88 25.39
CA ALA A 334 -9.44 13.56 24.60
C ALA A 334 -9.62 12.05 24.47
N THR A 335 -10.85 11.60 24.22
CA THR A 335 -11.23 10.17 24.20
C THR A 335 -11.93 9.73 22.92
N ASP A 336 -12.06 10.63 21.94
CA ASP A 336 -12.55 10.30 20.61
C ASP A 336 -11.65 9.24 19.93
N PHE A 337 -12.16 8.66 18.84
CA PHE A 337 -11.54 7.54 18.16
C PHE A 337 -10.10 7.81 17.72
N LEU A 338 -9.84 8.95 17.07
CA LEU A 338 -8.48 9.29 16.63
C LEU A 338 -7.57 9.55 17.84
N SER A 339 -8.05 10.30 18.84
CA SER A 339 -7.27 10.60 20.04
C SER A 339 -6.87 9.34 20.82
N ARG A 340 -7.79 8.42 21.10
CA ARG A 340 -7.50 7.22 21.90
C ARG A 340 -6.58 6.22 21.18
N ASN A 341 -6.59 6.23 19.85
CA ASN A 341 -5.68 5.43 19.03
C ASN A 341 -4.35 6.14 18.74
N GLY A 342 -4.15 7.36 19.24
CA GLY A 342 -2.92 8.12 19.02
C GLY A 342 -2.75 8.62 17.59
N LEU A 343 -3.86 8.79 16.86
CA LEU A 343 -3.91 9.22 15.45
C LEU A 343 -4.42 10.66 15.31
N ALA A 344 -4.45 11.43 16.40
CA ALA A 344 -4.78 12.85 16.41
C ALA A 344 -3.60 13.75 16.79
N TYR A 345 -2.71 13.30 17.68
CA TYR A 345 -1.55 14.05 18.16
C TYR A 345 -0.29 13.21 18.06
N GLY A 346 0.59 13.56 17.12
CA GLY A 346 1.83 12.83 16.93
C GLY A 346 2.85 13.61 16.11
N GLN A 347 4.01 13.02 15.92
CA GLN A 347 5.14 13.62 15.21
C GLN A 347 5.63 12.66 14.13
N VAL A 348 5.81 13.17 12.92
CA VAL A 348 6.45 12.44 11.81
C VAL A 348 7.96 12.63 11.89
N TYR A 349 8.69 11.55 11.63
CA TYR A 349 10.14 11.49 11.60
C TYR A 349 10.62 10.90 10.27
N GLY A 350 11.75 11.38 9.75
CA GLY A 350 12.46 10.78 8.62
C GLY A 350 13.82 10.23 9.04
N PHE A 351 14.26 9.14 8.41
CA PHE A 351 15.60 8.59 8.66
C PHE A 351 16.68 9.46 8.01
N ALA A 352 17.74 9.76 8.77
CA ALA A 352 18.93 10.47 8.30
C ALA A 352 20.20 9.75 8.77
N THR A 353 21.27 9.91 8.00
CA THR A 353 22.60 9.40 8.32
C THR A 353 23.67 10.42 7.94
N ASN A 354 24.87 10.28 8.51
CA ASN A 354 26.02 11.02 8.04
C ASN A 354 26.50 10.44 6.70
N VAL A 355 25.94 10.94 5.60
CA VAL A 355 26.19 10.42 4.24
C VAL A 355 27.69 10.38 3.90
N ALA A 356 28.47 11.40 4.28
CA ALA A 356 29.90 11.43 4.01
C ALA A 356 30.66 10.30 4.72
N GLN A 357 30.34 10.06 6.00
CA GLN A 357 31.08 9.10 6.83
C GLN A 357 30.55 7.67 6.71
N THR A 358 29.23 7.48 6.67
CA THR A 358 28.59 6.16 6.76
C THR A 358 28.44 5.50 5.40
N THR A 359 28.17 6.27 4.35
CA THR A 359 27.86 5.74 3.01
C THR A 359 28.84 6.22 1.93
N GLY A 360 29.95 6.85 2.33
CA GLY A 360 30.99 7.32 1.42
C GLY A 360 30.53 8.42 0.46
N GLY A 361 29.58 9.26 0.90
CA GLY A 361 29.01 10.33 0.09
C GLY A 361 27.76 9.95 -0.71
N ARG A 362 27.24 8.72 -0.56
CA ARG A 362 26.15 8.19 -1.38
C ARG A 362 24.80 8.21 -0.65
N TYR A 363 23.76 8.75 -1.28
CA TYR A 363 22.39 8.57 -0.79
C TYR A 363 21.87 7.16 -1.11
N LEU A 364 20.72 6.83 -0.55
CA LEU A 364 20.18 5.47 -0.49
C LEU A 364 20.20 4.72 -1.83
N GLU A 365 19.72 5.32 -2.91
CA GLU A 365 19.65 4.67 -4.23
C GLU A 365 21.04 4.36 -4.79
N ASP A 366 21.90 5.37 -4.88
CA ASP A 366 23.27 5.23 -5.37
C ASP A 366 24.05 4.23 -4.50
N TRP A 367 23.86 4.28 -3.19
CA TRP A 367 24.44 3.30 -2.27
C TRP A 367 23.90 1.89 -2.52
N SER A 368 22.59 1.72 -2.70
CA SER A 368 21.92 0.43 -2.95
C SER A 368 22.38 -0.22 -4.24
N LYS A 369 22.57 0.58 -5.29
CA LYS A 369 23.04 0.14 -6.59
C LYS A 369 24.53 -0.20 -6.60
N ASN A 370 25.35 0.70 -6.07
CA ASN A 370 26.80 0.65 -6.30
C ASN A 370 27.61 0.07 -5.14
N VAL A 371 27.08 0.05 -3.91
CA VAL A 371 27.82 -0.34 -2.70
C VAL A 371 27.19 -1.53 -1.99
N ALA A 372 25.88 -1.48 -1.76
CA ALA A 372 25.18 -2.36 -0.84
C ALA A 372 25.44 -3.85 -1.08
N THR A 373 25.72 -4.59 -0.01
CA THR A 373 25.71 -6.06 0.01
C THR A 373 24.68 -6.56 1.02
N PRO A 374 24.16 -7.79 0.87
CA PRO A 374 23.30 -8.38 1.89
C PRO A 374 23.95 -8.29 3.28
N GLY A 375 23.15 -8.00 4.31
CA GLY A 375 23.58 -7.84 5.70
C GLY A 375 24.36 -6.56 6.01
N GLN A 376 24.72 -5.75 5.01
CA GLN A 376 25.46 -4.50 5.26
C GLN A 376 24.58 -3.48 6.00
N THR A 377 25.18 -2.80 6.99
CA THR A 377 24.44 -1.87 7.86
C THR A 377 24.82 -0.41 7.65
N VAL A 378 23.84 0.49 7.80
CA VAL A 378 24.03 1.95 7.83
C VAL A 378 23.48 2.48 9.16
N ALA A 379 24.36 3.05 9.98
CA ALA A 379 23.98 3.68 11.24
C ALA A 379 23.36 5.06 10.98
N GLY A 380 22.28 5.39 11.68
CA GLY A 380 21.59 6.67 11.55
C GLY A 380 20.59 6.93 12.66
N GLY A 381 19.52 7.64 12.32
CA GLY A 381 18.39 7.85 13.22
C GLY A 381 17.23 8.54 12.54
N PHE A 382 16.04 8.36 13.13
CA PHE A 382 14.83 9.08 12.79
C PHE A 382 14.81 10.44 13.50
N TYR A 383 14.68 11.51 12.71
CA TYR A 383 14.61 12.89 13.18
C TYR A 383 13.24 13.49 12.87
N PRO A 384 12.65 14.27 13.79
CA PRO A 384 11.36 14.89 13.56
C PRO A 384 11.49 15.92 12.44
N ILE A 385 10.48 16.00 11.59
CA ILE A 385 10.31 17.14 10.70
C ILE A 385 9.81 18.36 11.50
N ASP A 386 10.13 19.57 11.06
CA ASP A 386 9.69 20.83 11.67
C ASP A 386 8.25 21.20 11.29
N TRP A 387 7.38 20.19 11.29
CA TRP A 387 5.96 20.29 11.02
C TRP A 387 5.20 19.29 11.89
N ARG A 388 3.98 19.66 12.28
CA ARG A 388 3.05 18.78 12.97
C ARG A 388 1.60 19.18 12.68
N TRP A 389 0.75 18.19 12.45
CA TRP A 389 -0.69 18.40 12.38
C TRP A 389 -1.22 19.04 13.68
N ASN A 390 -1.97 20.13 13.53
CA ASN A 390 -2.52 20.88 14.66
C ASN A 390 -4.06 20.99 14.61
N GLY A 391 -4.71 20.22 13.72
CA GLY A 391 -6.17 20.27 13.52
C GLY A 391 -6.64 21.34 12.53
N THR A 392 -5.73 22.14 11.97
CA THR A 392 -6.08 23.17 10.97
C THR A 392 -5.87 22.63 9.57
N VAL A 393 -6.94 22.63 8.77
CA VAL A 393 -6.86 22.30 7.34
C VAL A 393 -6.25 23.49 6.61
N THR A 394 -5.17 23.25 5.86
CA THR A 394 -4.46 24.23 5.06
C THR A 394 -4.19 23.68 3.67
N SER A 395 -3.83 24.54 2.73
CA SER A 395 -3.37 24.11 1.41
C SER A 395 -2.09 23.28 1.51
N PHE A 396 -1.86 22.44 0.51
CA PHE A 396 -0.70 21.53 0.44
C PHE A 396 0.67 22.25 0.55
N GLN A 397 0.75 23.53 0.19
CA GLN A 397 1.99 24.31 0.33
C GLN A 397 2.43 24.50 1.79
N HIS A 398 1.53 24.29 2.76
CA HIS A 398 1.80 24.33 4.20
C HIS A 398 1.98 22.94 4.84
N ASP A 399 1.92 21.88 4.03
CA ASP A 399 2.00 20.51 4.50
C ASP A 399 3.44 20.08 4.88
N GLY A 400 3.53 19.07 5.74
CA GLY A 400 4.80 18.52 6.22
C GLY A 400 5.63 17.83 5.16
N SER A 401 5.06 17.44 4.01
CA SER A 401 5.81 16.82 2.90
C SER A 401 6.97 17.70 2.39
N TRP A 402 6.89 19.02 2.54
CA TRP A 402 7.97 19.95 2.17
C TRP A 402 9.16 19.93 3.15
N ALA A 403 8.94 19.52 4.40
CA ALA A 403 9.95 19.57 5.46
C ALA A 403 11.05 18.51 5.31
N PHE A 404 10.85 17.46 4.50
CA PHE A 404 11.90 16.49 4.18
C PHE A 404 13.05 17.07 3.33
N GLN A 405 12.92 18.30 2.85
CA GLN A 405 14.01 19.05 2.20
C GLN A 405 14.85 19.85 3.20
N HIS A 406 14.44 19.91 4.48
CA HIS A 406 15.16 20.65 5.51
C HIS A 406 16.30 19.80 6.10
N LYS A 407 17.24 20.45 6.78
CA LYS A 407 18.24 19.76 7.59
C LYS A 407 17.65 19.37 8.94
N THR A 408 18.09 18.23 9.46
CA THR A 408 17.77 17.80 10.82
C THR A 408 18.42 18.70 11.86
N SER A 409 18.06 18.53 13.14
CA SER A 409 18.69 19.23 14.27
C SER A 409 20.21 19.05 14.36
N ASP A 410 20.73 17.95 13.78
CA ASP A 410 22.15 17.62 13.76
C ASP A 410 22.85 18.13 12.48
N GLY A 411 22.14 18.91 11.65
CA GLY A 411 22.65 19.46 10.40
C GLY A 411 22.76 18.45 9.26
N LEU A 412 22.13 17.28 9.37
CA LEU A 412 22.12 16.22 8.36
C LEU A 412 20.96 16.40 7.37
N TYR A 413 21.09 15.83 6.17
CA TYR A 413 19.95 15.62 5.28
C TYR A 413 19.35 14.23 5.51
N PHE A 414 18.05 14.10 5.25
CA PHE A 414 17.37 12.81 5.27
C PHE A 414 17.93 11.86 4.19
N TRP A 415 18.06 10.58 4.53
CA TRP A 415 18.71 9.57 3.68
C TRP A 415 17.76 9.00 2.63
N ASN A 416 17.44 9.88 1.70
CA ASN A 416 16.73 9.67 0.43
C ASN A 416 16.92 10.92 -0.45
N ASN A 417 17.40 12.04 0.11
CA ASN A 417 17.47 13.34 -0.54
C ASN A 417 18.44 13.40 -1.74
N GLY A 418 18.01 12.84 -2.86
CA GLY A 418 18.54 13.02 -4.21
C GLY A 418 17.55 13.72 -5.13
N GLY A 419 16.46 14.30 -4.60
CA GLY A 419 15.45 14.98 -5.39
C GLY A 419 16.05 15.98 -6.38
N ASN A 420 15.55 15.96 -7.63
CA ASN A 420 15.88 16.66 -8.89
C ASN A 420 16.74 17.95 -8.89
N SER A 421 17.77 18.04 -8.05
CA SER A 421 18.50 19.28 -7.77
C SER A 421 19.66 19.44 -8.75
N PRO A 422 19.74 20.56 -9.49
CA PRO A 422 20.90 20.87 -10.31
C PRO A 422 22.16 20.95 -9.44
N GLY A 423 23.20 20.18 -9.77
CA GLY A 423 24.51 20.23 -9.11
C GLY A 423 24.71 19.30 -7.91
N SER A 424 23.74 18.44 -7.59
CA SER A 424 24.03 17.22 -6.83
C SER A 424 24.60 16.18 -7.80
N THR A 425 25.64 15.43 -7.44
CA THR A 425 26.23 14.38 -8.31
C THR A 425 25.34 13.13 -8.39
N PHE A 426 24.03 13.32 -8.60
CA PHE A 426 23.00 12.30 -8.67
C PHE A 426 22.22 12.46 -9.99
N ASP A 427 22.75 11.88 -11.07
CA ASP A 427 22.10 11.92 -12.39
C ASP A 427 21.00 10.85 -12.50
N ARG A 428 19.86 11.07 -11.83
CA ARG A 428 18.56 10.62 -12.34
C ARG A 428 17.58 11.79 -12.25
N ALA A 429 16.87 12.05 -13.36
CA ALA A 429 15.80 13.05 -13.45
C ALA A 429 14.57 12.68 -12.58
N ALA A 430 14.59 11.51 -11.94
CA ALA A 430 13.60 10.98 -11.01
C ALA A 430 14.32 10.18 -9.89
N SER A 431 13.95 10.43 -8.64
CA SER A 431 14.37 9.63 -7.47
C SER A 431 13.34 8.53 -7.23
N CYS A 432 13.74 7.44 -6.58
CA CYS A 432 12.87 6.36 -6.14
C CYS A 432 12.27 6.66 -4.77
N LYS A 433 10.96 6.45 -4.65
CA LYS A 433 10.25 6.60 -3.38
C LYS A 433 10.43 5.34 -2.53
N THR A 434 10.12 5.45 -1.24
CA THR A 434 9.86 4.27 -0.42
C THR A 434 8.50 3.71 -0.83
N GLU A 435 8.43 2.48 -1.34
CA GLU A 435 7.22 1.89 -1.93
C GLU A 435 6.29 1.37 -0.85
N HIS A 436 6.48 0.12 -0.44
CA HIS A 436 5.74 -0.50 0.63
C HIS A 436 6.59 -0.80 1.84
N ASN A 437 5.90 -1.03 2.94
CA ASN A 437 6.51 -1.39 4.20
C ASN A 437 5.74 -2.50 4.90
N SER A 438 6.41 -3.13 5.84
CA SER A 438 5.80 -4.17 6.67
C SER A 438 6.41 -4.12 8.07
N PRO A 439 5.59 -4.25 9.13
CA PRO A 439 6.12 -4.28 10.48
C PRO A 439 6.80 -5.62 10.74
N ASP A 440 7.67 -5.65 11.74
CA ASP A 440 8.23 -6.90 12.25
C ASP A 440 7.12 -7.81 12.81
N PRO A 441 6.86 -8.99 12.22
CA PRO A 441 5.79 -9.86 12.65
C PRO A 441 6.06 -10.51 14.02
N TYR A 442 7.31 -10.45 14.52
CA TYR A 442 7.70 -10.87 15.86
C TYR A 442 7.52 -9.77 16.93
N GLY A 443 7.14 -8.56 16.52
CA GLY A 443 6.82 -7.45 17.40
C GLY A 443 8.04 -6.69 17.91
N GLY A 444 9.19 -6.77 17.23
CA GLY A 444 10.29 -5.85 17.44
C GLY A 444 9.98 -4.45 16.91
N ALA A 445 10.76 -3.45 17.35
CA ALA A 445 10.64 -2.09 16.83
C ALA A 445 11.46 -1.96 15.53
N ARG A 446 11.03 -2.72 14.53
CA ARG A 446 11.66 -2.81 13.21
C ARG A 446 10.61 -2.66 12.13
N VAL A 447 11.00 -2.05 11.02
CA VAL A 447 10.16 -1.92 9.82
C VAL A 447 10.96 -2.31 8.59
N LEU A 448 10.41 -3.23 7.79
CA LEU A 448 10.89 -3.54 6.46
C LEU A 448 10.34 -2.49 5.49
N THR A 449 11.18 -1.98 4.59
CA THR A 449 10.77 -1.03 3.56
C THR A 449 11.33 -1.43 2.20
N SER A 450 10.52 -1.36 1.16
CA SER A 450 10.90 -1.51 -0.25
C SER A 450 10.97 -0.16 -0.96
N SER A 451 11.38 -0.17 -2.23
CA SER A 451 11.51 1.02 -3.08
C SER A 451 11.15 0.68 -4.53
N THR A 452 10.66 1.69 -5.28
CA THR A 452 10.48 1.61 -6.74
C THR A 452 11.74 1.13 -7.47
N CYS A 453 12.93 1.50 -6.97
CA CYS A 453 14.19 1.09 -7.57
C CYS A 453 14.53 -0.42 -7.41
N GLY A 454 13.68 -1.23 -6.76
CA GLY A 454 13.93 -2.67 -6.64
C GLY A 454 14.92 -3.08 -5.55
N PHE A 455 15.04 -2.30 -4.47
CA PHE A 455 15.80 -2.66 -3.26
C PHE A 455 14.93 -2.66 -2.02
N PHE A 456 15.36 -3.37 -0.97
CA PHE A 456 14.66 -3.40 0.32
C PHE A 456 15.59 -3.74 1.49
N GLY A 457 15.18 -3.29 2.68
CA GLY A 457 15.92 -3.52 3.92
C GLY A 457 15.13 -3.18 5.18
N ILE A 458 15.71 -3.48 6.33
CA ILE A 458 15.08 -3.34 7.63
C ILE A 458 15.67 -2.14 8.36
N TYR A 459 14.83 -1.24 8.84
CA TYR A 459 15.20 -0.22 9.82
C TYR A 459 14.91 -0.74 11.22
N ASP A 460 15.94 -0.95 12.03
CA ASP A 460 15.84 -1.39 13.42
C ASP A 460 16.13 -0.23 14.38
N PHE A 461 15.15 0.12 15.20
CA PHE A 461 15.22 1.18 16.22
C PHE A 461 14.89 0.66 17.62
N SER A 462 14.98 -0.67 17.81
CA SER A 462 14.65 -1.36 19.05
C SER A 462 15.55 -0.98 20.22
N SER A 463 16.77 -0.52 19.95
CA SER A 463 17.77 -0.23 20.98
C SER A 463 17.43 0.96 21.88
N GLU A 464 16.63 1.92 21.43
CA GLU A 464 16.35 3.12 22.23
C GLU A 464 14.92 3.66 22.20
N ILE A 465 14.05 3.24 21.27
CA ILE A 465 12.71 3.83 21.10
C ILE A 465 11.93 3.91 22.41
N PHE A 466 11.83 2.81 23.16
CA PHE A 466 11.09 2.78 24.42
C PHE A 466 11.65 3.80 25.42
N THR A 467 12.97 3.78 25.64
CA THR A 467 13.65 4.67 26.58
C THR A 467 13.49 6.14 26.20
N LYS A 468 13.55 6.46 24.90
CA LYS A 468 13.35 7.83 24.39
C LYS A 468 11.91 8.31 24.57
N LEU A 469 10.92 7.46 24.29
CA LEU A 469 9.51 7.79 24.50
C LEU A 469 9.21 8.01 25.99
N GLU A 470 9.69 7.13 26.87
CA GLU A 470 9.48 7.29 28.31
C GLU A 470 10.15 8.56 28.85
N ALA A 471 11.37 8.87 28.40
CA ALA A 471 12.05 10.11 28.78
C ALA A 471 11.27 11.36 28.30
N ALA A 472 10.79 11.37 27.06
CA ALA A 472 10.01 12.48 26.52
C ALA A 472 8.65 12.65 27.24
N ARG A 473 8.02 11.53 27.63
CA ARG A 473 6.79 11.53 28.42
C ARG A 473 7.00 12.14 29.80
N LEU A 474 8.05 11.70 30.52
CA LEU A 474 8.39 12.21 31.85
C LEU A 474 8.77 13.70 31.83
N ALA A 475 9.39 14.16 30.74
CA ALA A 475 9.72 15.57 30.53
C ALA A 475 8.53 16.42 30.07
N GLY A 476 7.40 15.81 29.71
CA GLY A 476 6.22 16.50 29.17
C GLY A 476 6.40 17.04 27.73
N THR A 477 7.51 16.75 27.06
CA THR A 477 7.75 17.13 25.66
C THR A 477 7.02 16.20 24.69
N TRP A 478 6.65 15.00 25.15
CA TRP A 478 5.99 13.92 24.43
C TRP A 478 6.79 13.27 23.30
N PHE A 479 7.63 14.01 22.60
CA PHE A 479 8.33 13.56 21.40
C PHE A 479 9.85 13.63 21.56
N PRO A 480 10.58 12.55 21.25
CA PRO A 480 12.04 12.58 21.16
C PRO A 480 12.52 13.52 20.05
N THR A 481 13.70 14.13 20.22
CA THR A 481 14.37 14.91 19.17
C THR A 481 15.13 14.03 18.17
N ARG A 482 15.40 12.78 18.52
CA ARG A 482 16.07 11.77 17.70
C ARG A 482 15.77 10.37 18.25
N ILE A 483 15.58 9.41 17.35
CA ILE A 483 15.50 7.97 17.63
C ILE A 483 16.57 7.27 16.79
N ALA A 484 17.65 6.80 17.41
CA ALA A 484 18.71 6.04 16.76
C ALA A 484 18.14 4.80 16.09
N ALA A 485 18.67 4.51 14.90
CA ALA A 485 18.26 3.37 14.11
C ALA A 485 19.43 2.85 13.28
N THR A 486 19.37 1.58 12.92
CA THR A 486 20.29 0.94 11.99
C THR A 486 19.49 0.41 10.82
N TYR A 487 19.85 0.82 9.60
CA TYR A 487 19.36 0.18 8.39
C TYR A 487 20.20 -1.07 8.10
N ILE A 488 19.55 -2.18 7.79
CA ILE A 488 20.15 -3.46 7.42
C ILE A 488 19.69 -3.78 5.99
N ASN A 489 20.62 -3.79 5.04
CA ASN A 489 20.31 -4.10 3.66
C ASN A 489 20.05 -5.60 3.48
N LEU A 490 18.88 -5.97 2.96
CA LEU A 490 18.58 -7.35 2.59
C LEU A 490 18.95 -7.59 1.12
N GLN A 491 18.52 -6.70 0.23
CA GLN A 491 18.78 -6.74 -1.20
C GLN A 491 18.91 -5.32 -1.76
N GLY A 492 20.03 -5.03 -2.45
CA GLY A 492 20.20 -3.78 -3.20
C GLY A 492 19.63 -3.87 -4.62
N GLU A 493 19.68 -2.77 -5.39
CA GLU A 493 19.36 -2.74 -6.84
C GLU A 493 20.49 -3.47 -7.60
N LYS A 494 20.52 -4.81 -7.48
CA LYS A 494 21.58 -5.69 -7.97
C LYS A 494 20.99 -6.95 -8.59
N ASN A 495 21.75 -7.59 -9.47
CA ASN A 495 21.30 -8.77 -10.21
C ASN A 495 20.84 -9.91 -9.26
N ILE A 496 19.60 -10.37 -9.47
CA ILE A 496 18.95 -11.45 -8.71
C ILE A 496 18.69 -12.71 -9.55
N VAL A 497 19.09 -12.76 -10.82
CA VAL A 497 18.78 -13.86 -11.76
C VAL A 497 19.16 -15.23 -11.20
N ASN A 498 20.33 -15.31 -10.57
CA ASN A 498 20.83 -16.56 -9.97
C ASN A 498 20.28 -16.84 -8.56
N GLN A 499 19.56 -15.89 -7.98
CA GLN A 499 18.88 -16.04 -6.68
C GLN A 499 17.45 -16.60 -6.86
N ILE A 500 16.87 -16.48 -8.06
CA ILE A 500 15.49 -16.91 -8.35
C ILE A 500 15.44 -18.40 -8.70
N GLN A 501 14.59 -19.12 -7.97
CA GLN A 501 14.19 -20.50 -8.22
C GLN A 501 12.83 -20.52 -8.92
N LEU A 502 12.77 -21.12 -10.11
CA LEU A 502 11.54 -21.21 -10.90
C LEU A 502 10.75 -22.51 -10.70
N GLY A 503 11.38 -23.54 -10.12
CA GLY A 503 10.76 -24.86 -9.95
C GLY A 503 10.24 -25.51 -11.24
N GLY A 504 10.81 -25.15 -12.40
CA GLY A 504 10.39 -25.65 -13.72
C GLY A 504 9.21 -24.91 -14.37
N LYS A 505 8.76 -23.79 -13.80
CA LYS A 505 7.66 -22.95 -14.31
C LYS A 505 8.18 -21.55 -14.72
N GLY A 506 7.29 -20.61 -15.04
CA GLY A 506 7.62 -19.21 -15.31
C GLY A 506 8.24 -18.93 -16.69
N LYS A 507 7.98 -19.78 -17.70
CA LYS A 507 8.49 -19.58 -19.07
C LYS A 507 7.62 -18.57 -19.83
N LEU A 508 8.23 -17.51 -20.35
CA LEU A 508 7.55 -16.45 -21.08
C LEU A 508 7.33 -16.81 -22.57
N ALA A 509 6.40 -16.12 -23.23
CA ALA A 509 6.01 -16.38 -24.61
C ALA A 509 7.14 -16.11 -25.63
N ASN A 510 8.09 -15.24 -25.31
CA ASN A 510 9.29 -14.95 -26.09
C ASN A 510 10.43 -15.97 -25.90
N GLY A 511 10.22 -16.99 -25.06
CA GLY A 511 11.25 -17.98 -24.72
C GLY A 511 12.18 -17.58 -23.59
N ASN A 512 12.03 -16.39 -23.01
CA ASN A 512 12.68 -16.01 -21.75
C ASN A 512 11.93 -16.65 -20.56
N ASP A 513 12.30 -16.32 -19.32
CA ASP A 513 11.61 -16.77 -18.12
C ASP A 513 11.51 -15.67 -17.05
N ALA A 514 10.73 -15.95 -15.99
CA ALA A 514 10.41 -15.03 -14.91
C ALA A 514 11.62 -14.61 -14.04
N ARG A 515 12.85 -15.02 -14.37
CA ARG A 515 14.06 -14.44 -13.77
C ARG A 515 14.34 -13.01 -14.27
N TYR A 516 13.72 -12.62 -15.37
CA TYR A 516 13.89 -11.32 -16.00
C TYR A 516 12.59 -10.52 -15.97
N MET A 517 12.73 -9.21 -15.76
CA MET A 517 11.66 -8.23 -15.83
C MET A 517 11.70 -7.54 -17.20
N VAL A 518 10.62 -7.61 -17.99
CA VAL A 518 10.62 -7.06 -19.37
C VAL A 518 9.64 -5.90 -19.48
N ASP A 519 10.12 -4.70 -19.19
CA ASP A 519 9.38 -3.43 -19.13
C ASP A 519 9.46 -2.60 -20.44
N SER A 520 10.22 -3.08 -21.43
CA SER A 520 10.51 -2.36 -22.68
C SER A 520 10.15 -3.15 -23.93
N ASP A 521 9.71 -2.44 -24.97
CA ASP A 521 9.30 -3.05 -26.25
C ASP A 521 10.46 -3.24 -27.23
N THR A 522 11.67 -2.87 -26.82
CA THR A 522 12.87 -3.04 -27.61
C THR A 522 13.19 -4.52 -27.83
N GLU A 523 13.74 -4.85 -29.00
CA GLU A 523 14.21 -6.21 -29.30
C GLU A 523 15.20 -6.72 -28.26
N ALA A 524 16.10 -5.85 -27.76
CA ALA A 524 17.06 -6.21 -26.73
C ALA A 524 16.39 -6.65 -25.41
N ALA A 525 15.32 -5.98 -24.98
CA ALA A 525 14.57 -6.37 -23.78
C ALA A 525 13.71 -7.62 -24.01
N LYS A 526 13.15 -7.79 -25.21
CA LYS A 526 12.27 -8.90 -25.57
C LYS A 526 12.99 -10.20 -25.93
N ASN A 527 14.29 -10.18 -26.24
CA ASN A 527 15.03 -11.39 -26.60
C ASN A 527 15.31 -12.28 -25.38
N VAL A 528 15.59 -13.56 -25.62
CA VAL A 528 15.96 -14.53 -24.56
C VAL A 528 17.21 -14.03 -23.82
N GLY A 529 17.12 -13.93 -22.48
CA GLY A 529 18.17 -13.37 -21.63
C GLY A 529 18.23 -11.84 -21.60
N GLY A 530 17.32 -11.16 -22.32
CA GLY A 530 17.07 -9.72 -22.22
C GLY A 530 16.16 -9.36 -21.03
N GLY A 531 16.01 -8.06 -20.78
CA GLY A 531 15.23 -7.51 -19.67
C GLY A 531 16.08 -7.11 -18.45
N ILE A 532 15.43 -6.45 -17.49
CA ILE A 532 16.00 -6.05 -16.22
C ILE A 532 16.28 -7.30 -15.36
N GLN A 533 17.43 -7.28 -14.70
CA GLN A 533 17.96 -8.39 -13.90
C GLN A 533 17.82 -8.19 -12.39
N THR A 534 17.24 -7.07 -11.99
CA THR A 534 16.92 -6.70 -10.60
C THR A 534 15.43 -6.94 -10.33
N PHE A 535 14.99 -6.60 -9.12
CA PHE A 535 13.59 -6.22 -8.96
C PHE A 535 13.35 -4.85 -9.61
N GLU A 536 12.11 -4.55 -9.95
CA GLU A 536 11.61 -3.24 -10.39
C GLU A 536 10.28 -3.00 -9.67
N ASP A 537 10.04 -1.78 -9.17
CA ASP A 537 8.78 -1.36 -8.55
C ASP A 537 8.19 -2.39 -7.59
N ILE A 538 8.86 -2.61 -6.45
CA ILE A 538 8.38 -3.56 -5.42
C ILE A 538 7.17 -2.96 -4.70
N ASP A 539 6.03 -3.06 -5.37
CA ASP A 539 4.72 -2.54 -4.97
C ASP A 539 3.90 -3.56 -4.17
N GLY A 540 4.50 -4.67 -3.73
CA GLY A 540 3.92 -5.45 -2.64
C GLY A 540 5.01 -6.06 -1.79
N ILE A 541 5.02 -5.73 -0.51
CA ILE A 541 5.93 -6.37 0.44
C ILE A 541 5.25 -6.64 1.78
N GLU A 542 5.28 -7.90 2.20
CA GLU A 542 4.72 -8.30 3.49
C GLU A 542 5.67 -9.27 4.20
N TRP A 543 5.98 -8.93 5.45
CA TRP A 543 6.88 -9.65 6.32
C TRP A 543 6.08 -10.51 7.29
N ILE A 544 6.12 -11.82 7.10
CA ILE A 544 5.34 -12.77 7.89
C ILE A 544 6.21 -13.60 8.83
N ALA A 545 5.74 -13.83 10.05
CA ALA A 545 6.40 -14.69 11.02
C ALA A 545 6.11 -16.16 10.70
N ALA A 546 7.04 -17.06 10.97
CA ALA A 546 6.82 -18.50 10.87
C ALA A 546 7.60 -19.25 11.96
N ALA A 547 7.18 -20.48 12.24
CA ALA A 547 7.94 -21.35 13.14
C ALA A 547 9.35 -21.62 12.58
N GLY A 548 10.34 -21.76 13.47
CA GLY A 548 11.71 -22.14 13.11
C GLY A 548 12.63 -21.00 12.69
N THR A 549 12.15 -19.76 12.71
CA THR A 549 12.94 -18.56 12.41
C THR A 549 12.57 -17.42 13.35
N THR A 550 13.50 -16.51 13.57
CA THR A 550 13.33 -15.26 14.33
C THR A 550 13.04 -14.06 13.45
N ASP A 551 13.26 -14.20 12.14
CA ASP A 551 13.10 -13.15 11.14
C ASP A 551 12.13 -13.54 10.04
N GLY A 552 11.45 -14.69 10.11
CA GLY A 552 10.33 -14.97 9.21
C GLY A 552 10.67 -15.05 7.71
N TYR A 553 9.68 -14.67 6.89
CA TYR A 553 9.71 -14.72 5.42
C TYR A 553 9.10 -13.44 4.85
N ILE A 554 9.47 -13.09 3.63
CA ILE A 554 8.93 -11.95 2.90
C ILE A 554 8.22 -12.46 1.64
N ILE A 555 7.01 -11.97 1.40
CA ILE A 555 6.33 -12.07 0.10
C ILE A 555 6.60 -10.76 -0.64
N ILE A 556 7.01 -10.87 -1.90
CA ILE A 556 7.41 -9.75 -2.75
C ILE A 556 6.52 -9.80 -4.00
N GLN A 557 5.87 -8.69 -4.33
CA GLN A 557 5.09 -8.47 -5.54
C GLN A 557 5.66 -7.24 -6.25
N GLU A 558 5.76 -7.29 -7.57
CA GLU A 558 6.24 -6.17 -8.40
C GLU A 558 5.08 -5.54 -9.18
N ASP A 559 5.22 -4.26 -9.50
CA ASP A 559 4.39 -3.48 -10.42
C ASP A 559 5.26 -2.62 -11.36
N GLY A 560 6.26 -3.24 -12.00
CA GLY A 560 7.18 -2.49 -12.87
C GLY A 560 6.75 -2.44 -14.34
N GLY A 561 5.51 -2.83 -14.66
CA GLY A 561 4.98 -2.86 -16.02
C GLY A 561 5.55 -3.98 -16.89
N ASN A 562 5.76 -5.18 -16.34
CA ASN A 562 6.23 -6.36 -17.06
C ASN A 562 5.29 -6.75 -18.20
N PHE A 563 5.82 -6.76 -19.41
CA PHE A 563 5.04 -7.05 -20.60
C PHE A 563 4.55 -8.50 -20.66
N TYR A 564 5.15 -9.43 -19.91
CA TYR A 564 4.68 -10.81 -19.85
C TYR A 564 4.00 -11.19 -18.54
N GLY A 565 3.92 -10.25 -17.59
CA GLY A 565 3.19 -10.38 -16.35
C GLY A 565 4.03 -10.11 -15.12
N GLU A 566 3.43 -9.41 -14.15
CA GLU A 566 4.09 -9.06 -12.91
C GLU A 566 4.41 -10.30 -12.09
N ARG A 567 5.54 -10.26 -11.39
CA ARG A 567 6.12 -11.43 -10.72
C ARG A 567 5.85 -11.37 -9.22
N THR A 568 5.64 -12.54 -8.62
CA THR A 568 5.48 -12.67 -7.18
C THR A 568 6.38 -13.76 -6.63
N PHE A 569 7.05 -13.45 -5.52
CA PHE A 569 8.06 -14.31 -4.91
C PHE A 569 7.84 -14.45 -3.41
N ILE A 570 8.43 -15.52 -2.86
CA ILE A 570 8.65 -15.65 -1.41
C ILE A 570 10.12 -15.93 -1.13
N THR A 571 10.63 -15.35 -0.04
CA THR A 571 11.99 -15.59 0.43
C THR A 571 12.05 -15.69 1.95
N ARG A 572 13.04 -16.42 2.46
CA ARG A 572 13.35 -16.46 3.89
C ARG A 572 14.26 -15.29 4.24
N VAL A 573 13.94 -14.54 5.29
CA VAL A 573 14.78 -13.40 5.70
C VAL A 573 16.13 -13.88 6.25
N ARG A 574 17.20 -13.22 5.80
CA ARG A 574 18.56 -13.39 6.32
C ARG A 574 19.25 -12.04 6.46
N THR A 575 19.84 -11.80 7.63
CA THR A 575 20.62 -10.59 7.95
C THR A 575 22.11 -10.89 8.12
N ASP A 576 22.52 -12.15 7.93
CA ASP A 576 23.88 -12.65 8.14
C ASP A 576 24.83 -12.43 6.95
N GLY A 577 24.38 -11.70 5.93
CA GLY A 577 25.15 -11.38 4.74
C GLY A 577 25.13 -12.43 3.65
N VAL A 578 24.43 -13.56 3.85
CA VAL A 578 24.22 -14.53 2.78
C VAL A 578 23.14 -14.01 1.82
N PRO A 579 23.38 -14.03 0.49
CA PRO A 579 22.36 -13.66 -0.49
C PRO A 579 21.08 -14.47 -0.32
N LEU A 580 19.94 -13.81 -0.55
CA LEU A 580 18.64 -14.43 -0.44
C LEU A 580 18.40 -15.41 -1.60
N THR A 581 17.46 -16.33 -1.39
CA THR A 581 16.92 -17.19 -2.45
C THR A 581 15.44 -16.85 -2.62
N TYR A 582 15.02 -16.56 -3.84
CA TYR A 582 13.65 -16.17 -4.17
C TYR A 582 12.93 -17.33 -4.83
N TYR A 583 11.78 -17.73 -4.30
CA TYR A 583 10.95 -18.79 -4.86
C TYR A 583 9.79 -18.18 -5.62
N PHE A 584 9.73 -18.41 -6.94
CA PHE A 584 8.71 -17.87 -7.82
C PHE A 584 7.32 -18.46 -7.53
N ILE A 585 6.40 -17.66 -6.99
CA ILE A 585 5.04 -18.11 -6.68
C ILE A 585 4.22 -18.18 -7.98
N ALA A 586 4.10 -17.05 -8.65
CA ALA A 586 3.28 -16.89 -9.85
C ALA A 586 3.68 -15.61 -10.62
N GLN A 587 3.17 -15.51 -11.84
CA GLN A 587 3.10 -14.25 -12.59
C GLN A 587 1.68 -14.05 -13.12
N SER A 588 1.28 -12.81 -13.36
CA SER A 588 -0.05 -12.51 -13.89
C SER A 588 -0.03 -11.40 -14.93
N GLY A 589 -0.85 -11.58 -15.98
CA GLY A 589 -1.10 -10.52 -16.95
C GLY A 589 0.11 -10.22 -17.82
N GLY A 590 0.20 -8.98 -18.30
CA GLY A 590 1.23 -8.53 -19.24
C GLY A 590 0.68 -8.26 -20.64
N LYS A 591 1.08 -7.17 -21.29
CA LYS A 591 0.59 -6.78 -22.62
C LYS A 591 0.87 -7.78 -23.74
N LEU A 592 1.92 -8.57 -23.55
CA LEU A 592 2.40 -9.64 -24.43
C LEU A 592 2.12 -11.04 -23.85
N ASN A 593 1.43 -11.11 -22.71
CA ASN A 593 0.96 -12.37 -22.17
C ASN A 593 -0.08 -12.99 -23.12
N THR A 594 0.09 -14.28 -23.42
CA THR A 594 -0.73 -14.95 -24.44
C THR A 594 -2.22 -14.97 -24.08
N ARG A 595 -2.57 -15.02 -22.78
CA ARG A 595 -3.97 -14.94 -22.33
C ARG A 595 -4.54 -13.54 -22.52
N MET A 596 -3.76 -12.51 -22.24
CA MET A 596 -4.20 -11.12 -22.42
C MET A 596 -4.34 -10.79 -23.91
N VAL A 597 -3.39 -11.23 -24.75
CA VAL A 597 -3.49 -11.12 -26.22
C VAL A 597 -4.71 -11.86 -26.76
N ALA A 598 -5.05 -13.02 -26.18
CA ALA A 598 -6.25 -13.78 -26.51
C ALA A 598 -7.54 -13.23 -25.87
N ARG A 599 -7.47 -12.11 -25.15
CA ARG A 599 -8.60 -11.45 -24.46
C ARG A 599 -9.33 -12.36 -23.47
N VAL A 600 -8.57 -13.22 -22.80
CA VAL A 600 -9.11 -14.01 -21.68
C VAL A 600 -9.35 -13.06 -20.51
N GLY A 601 -10.57 -13.08 -19.99
CA GLY A 601 -10.98 -12.31 -18.81
C GLY A 601 -11.68 -13.21 -17.79
N VAL A 602 -11.65 -12.77 -16.53
CA VAL A 602 -12.39 -13.42 -15.43
C VAL A 602 -13.25 -12.35 -14.75
N PRO A 603 -14.59 -12.45 -14.74
CA PRO A 603 -15.42 -13.38 -15.51
C PRO A 603 -15.21 -13.33 -17.03
N ALA A 604 -15.68 -14.35 -17.76
CA ALA A 604 -15.54 -14.37 -19.22
C ALA A 604 -16.16 -13.12 -19.89
N GLY A 605 -15.47 -12.58 -20.90
CA GLY A 605 -15.91 -11.38 -21.63
C GLY A 605 -15.61 -10.04 -20.95
N THR A 606 -14.84 -10.03 -19.86
CA THR A 606 -14.44 -8.79 -19.17
C THR A 606 -13.18 -8.14 -19.73
N ASN A 607 -12.35 -8.88 -20.47
CA ASN A 607 -11.18 -8.35 -21.16
C ASN A 607 -11.57 -7.95 -22.59
N ASP A 608 -11.58 -6.65 -22.90
CA ASP A 608 -11.88 -6.13 -24.24
C ASP A 608 -10.63 -5.94 -25.11
N GLY A 609 -9.44 -6.20 -24.57
CA GLY A 609 -8.15 -6.10 -25.24
C GLY A 609 -7.71 -4.66 -25.52
N TYR A 610 -8.37 -3.66 -24.93
CA TYR A 610 -8.06 -2.25 -25.19
C TYR A 610 -6.85 -1.75 -24.37
N TRP A 611 -6.70 -2.21 -23.13
CA TRP A 611 -5.72 -1.70 -22.16
C TRP A 611 -4.39 -2.44 -22.12
N ALA A 612 -3.81 -2.72 -23.30
CA ALA A 612 -2.66 -3.64 -23.43
C ALA A 612 -1.55 -3.35 -22.40
N SER A 613 -1.13 -2.11 -22.14
CA SER A 613 0.04 -1.79 -21.31
C SER A 613 -0.13 -1.81 -19.78
N ALA A 614 -1.33 -1.98 -19.21
CA ALA A 614 -1.59 -1.92 -17.76
C ALA A 614 -2.13 -3.26 -17.24
N ALA A 615 -1.29 -4.29 -17.24
CA ALA A 615 -1.75 -5.60 -17.68
C ALA A 615 -2.04 -6.63 -16.58
N HIS A 616 -1.92 -6.27 -15.31
CA HIS A 616 -2.28 -6.96 -14.05
C HIS A 616 -1.07 -6.89 -13.12
N GLU A 617 -1.32 -6.87 -11.82
CA GLU A 617 -0.31 -6.90 -10.78
C GLU A 617 -0.85 -7.65 -9.56
N PHE A 618 0.03 -8.24 -8.76
CA PHE A 618 -0.37 -8.73 -7.46
C PHE A 618 -0.20 -7.60 -6.45
N SER A 619 -1.22 -7.33 -5.65
CA SER A 619 -1.08 -6.40 -4.52
C SER A 619 -1.81 -6.91 -3.30
N GLY A 620 -1.30 -6.56 -2.13
CA GLY A 620 -1.82 -6.95 -0.83
C GLY A 620 -1.55 -8.43 -0.49
N VAL A 621 -1.22 -8.66 0.79
CA VAL A 621 -0.91 -9.98 1.34
C VAL A 621 -1.52 -10.12 2.73
N ILE A 622 -2.10 -11.29 3.05
CA ILE A 622 -2.60 -11.62 4.39
C ILE A 622 -2.01 -12.96 4.84
N ASP A 623 -1.49 -13.04 6.06
CA ASP A 623 -1.30 -14.32 6.73
C ASP A 623 -2.60 -14.73 7.47
N LEU A 624 -3.31 -15.74 6.96
CA LEU A 624 -4.50 -16.30 7.64
C LEU A 624 -4.11 -17.30 8.73
N SER A 625 -2.85 -17.70 8.80
CA SER A 625 -2.43 -18.85 9.61
C SER A 625 -2.72 -18.66 11.09
N GLY A 626 -2.60 -17.43 11.61
CA GLY A 626 -2.93 -17.13 13.01
C GLY A 626 -4.39 -17.37 13.35
N VAL A 627 -5.30 -16.91 12.49
CA VAL A 627 -6.74 -17.11 12.69
C VAL A 627 -7.17 -18.54 12.39
N LEU A 628 -6.36 -19.35 11.70
CA LEU A 628 -6.66 -20.74 11.36
C LEU A 628 -5.88 -21.79 12.18
N ALA A 629 -4.93 -21.37 13.03
CA ALA A 629 -4.11 -22.29 13.79
C ALA A 629 -4.91 -23.02 14.88
N ARG A 630 -4.55 -24.29 15.09
CA ARG A 630 -5.11 -25.16 16.13
C ARG A 630 -4.02 -25.74 17.02
N ASP A 631 -4.38 -25.96 18.27
CA ASP A 631 -3.55 -26.72 19.21
C ASP A 631 -3.60 -28.23 18.91
N ALA A 632 -2.81 -29.02 19.66
CA ALA A 632 -2.77 -30.47 19.52
C ALA A 632 -4.10 -31.18 19.84
N SER A 633 -5.03 -30.51 20.53
CA SER A 633 -6.37 -31.03 20.83
C SER A 633 -7.40 -30.63 19.77
N GLY A 634 -6.98 -29.88 18.74
CA GLY A 634 -7.85 -29.39 17.67
C GLY A 634 -8.60 -28.09 18.02
N ASN A 635 -8.35 -27.46 19.16
CA ASN A 635 -8.96 -26.18 19.52
C ASN A 635 -8.27 -25.03 18.79
N TRP A 636 -9.04 -24.00 18.45
CA TRP A 636 -8.49 -22.78 17.88
C TRP A 636 -7.58 -22.05 18.88
N ILE A 637 -6.40 -21.62 18.42
CA ILE A 637 -5.45 -20.88 19.28
C ILE A 637 -5.86 -19.41 19.42
N ALA A 638 -6.14 -18.73 18.30
CA ALA A 638 -6.51 -17.32 18.31
C ALA A 638 -7.98 -17.10 18.69
N THR A 639 -8.22 -16.02 19.43
CA THR A 639 -9.54 -15.58 19.90
C THR A 639 -9.87 -14.19 19.36
N ALA A 640 -11.16 -13.90 19.16
CA ALA A 640 -11.59 -12.60 18.68
C ALA A 640 -11.34 -11.49 19.72
N GLY A 641 -11.09 -10.27 19.24
CA GLY A 641 -11.07 -9.06 20.05
C GLY A 641 -9.71 -8.61 20.58
N VAL A 642 -8.63 -9.41 20.47
CA VAL A 642 -7.24 -8.97 20.74
C VAL A 642 -6.30 -9.54 19.68
N GLY A 643 -5.62 -8.66 18.94
CA GLY A 643 -4.75 -9.03 17.83
C GLY A 643 -3.53 -9.86 18.23
N ALA A 644 -3.05 -9.70 19.47
CA ALA A 644 -1.87 -10.42 19.96
C ALA A 644 -2.02 -11.94 19.86
N THR A 645 -3.23 -12.47 20.05
CA THR A 645 -3.46 -13.92 19.98
C THR A 645 -3.26 -14.48 18.57
N LYS A 646 -3.67 -13.73 17.54
CA LYS A 646 -3.41 -14.07 16.13
C LYS A 646 -1.91 -14.03 15.84
N ARG A 647 -1.21 -12.94 16.18
CA ARG A 647 0.24 -12.81 15.93
C ARG A 647 1.07 -13.87 16.65
N MET A 648 0.69 -14.24 17.88
CA MET A 648 1.33 -15.35 18.59
C MET A 648 1.11 -16.68 17.86
N ALA A 649 -0.11 -16.94 17.37
CA ALA A 649 -0.42 -18.16 16.64
C ALA A 649 0.31 -18.26 15.29
N GLU A 650 0.46 -17.15 14.54
CA GLU A 650 1.20 -17.12 13.26
C GLU A 650 2.64 -17.63 13.38
N ARG A 651 3.32 -17.26 14.48
CA ARG A 651 4.70 -17.66 14.79
C ARG A 651 4.85 -19.16 15.05
N LEU A 652 3.75 -19.84 15.40
CA LEU A 652 3.74 -21.28 15.67
C LEU A 652 3.51 -22.10 14.40
N VAL A 653 3.14 -21.48 13.28
CA VAL A 653 2.87 -22.18 12.03
C VAL A 653 4.12 -22.19 11.14
N PRO A 654 4.67 -23.37 10.79
CA PRO A 654 5.75 -23.50 9.80
C PRO A 654 5.33 -22.95 8.43
N ILE A 655 6.27 -22.42 7.65
CA ILE A 655 5.94 -21.73 6.38
C ILE A 655 5.12 -22.61 5.42
N ASN A 656 5.44 -23.89 5.28
CA ASN A 656 4.73 -24.82 4.38
C ASN A 656 3.34 -25.24 4.89
N ASN A 657 3.00 -24.88 6.12
CA ASN A 657 1.67 -25.08 6.70
C ASN A 657 0.83 -23.80 6.71
N LYS A 658 1.41 -22.67 6.27
CA LYS A 658 0.69 -21.40 6.23
C LYS A 658 -0.38 -21.38 5.15
N THR A 659 -1.39 -20.55 5.39
CA THR A 659 -2.37 -20.14 4.38
C THR A 659 -2.25 -18.64 4.21
N ILE A 660 -1.82 -18.21 3.03
CA ILE A 660 -1.56 -16.81 2.70
C ILE A 660 -2.63 -16.37 1.70
N VAL A 661 -3.12 -15.14 1.77
CA VAL A 661 -3.96 -14.54 0.73
C VAL A 661 -3.13 -13.52 -0.05
N LEU A 662 -3.33 -13.47 -1.36
CA LEU A 662 -2.74 -12.50 -2.29
C LEU A 662 -3.87 -11.82 -3.06
N GLY A 663 -3.81 -10.50 -3.21
CA GLY A 663 -4.68 -9.79 -4.14
C GLY A 663 -4.11 -9.77 -5.55
N MET A 664 -5.00 -9.61 -6.52
CA MET A 664 -4.68 -9.55 -7.93
C MET A 664 -5.48 -8.45 -8.57
N GLN A 665 -4.79 -7.38 -8.92
CA GLN A 665 -5.34 -6.28 -9.68
C GLN A 665 -5.36 -6.67 -11.15
N ALA A 666 -6.53 -6.56 -11.78
CA ALA A 666 -6.70 -6.86 -13.18
C ALA A 666 -7.26 -5.66 -13.96
N HIS A 667 -6.43 -4.63 -14.12
CA HIS A 667 -6.82 -3.34 -14.70
C HIS A 667 -7.41 -3.42 -16.12
N GLN A 668 -7.14 -4.48 -16.89
CA GLN A 668 -7.70 -4.70 -18.23
C GLN A 668 -9.13 -5.24 -18.23
N GLN A 669 -9.62 -5.73 -17.09
CA GLN A 669 -10.93 -6.37 -16.98
C GLN A 669 -12.03 -5.32 -16.75
N THR A 670 -12.43 -4.61 -17.81
CA THR A 670 -13.33 -3.43 -17.73
C THR A 670 -14.63 -3.58 -18.54
N ALA A 671 -14.86 -4.76 -19.13
CA ALA A 671 -16.00 -5.03 -20.01
C ALA A 671 -17.00 -6.03 -19.38
N GLY A 672 -17.99 -6.44 -20.17
CA GLY A 672 -18.96 -7.45 -19.76
C GLY A 672 -19.68 -7.09 -18.48
N ILE A 673 -19.76 -8.05 -17.55
CA ILE A 673 -20.45 -7.88 -16.27
C ILE A 673 -19.84 -6.77 -15.40
N ILE A 674 -18.52 -6.59 -15.42
CA ILE A 674 -17.84 -5.53 -14.65
C ILE A 674 -18.37 -4.16 -15.10
N ARG A 675 -18.43 -3.92 -16.41
CA ARG A 675 -18.99 -2.67 -16.94
C ARG A 675 -20.48 -2.52 -16.64
N ALA A 676 -21.25 -3.58 -16.91
CA ALA A 676 -22.71 -3.54 -16.81
C ALA A 676 -23.18 -3.19 -15.39
N MET A 677 -22.38 -3.55 -14.39
CA MET A 677 -22.69 -3.33 -12.98
C MET A 677 -21.95 -2.13 -12.37
N GLY A 678 -21.11 -1.43 -13.14
CA GLY A 678 -20.29 -0.33 -12.63
C GLY A 678 -19.19 -0.77 -11.67
N GLY A 679 -18.61 -1.95 -11.86
CA GLY A 679 -17.54 -2.51 -11.03
C GLY A 679 -16.16 -1.89 -11.25
N ASP A 680 -16.03 -0.85 -12.08
CA ASP A 680 -14.78 -0.21 -12.52
C ASP A 680 -13.81 -1.17 -13.24
N ARG A 681 -13.12 -2.03 -12.50
CA ARG A 681 -12.11 -2.99 -12.99
C ARG A 681 -12.27 -4.33 -12.28
N GLY A 682 -11.74 -5.39 -12.90
CA GLY A 682 -11.78 -6.74 -12.35
C GLY A 682 -10.58 -7.07 -11.46
N GLY A 683 -10.57 -8.28 -10.94
CA GLY A 683 -9.51 -8.75 -10.03
C GLY A 683 -9.97 -9.93 -9.20
N GLN A 684 -9.04 -10.51 -8.43
CA GLN A 684 -9.33 -11.68 -7.61
C GLN A 684 -8.56 -11.64 -6.29
N LEU A 685 -9.07 -12.35 -5.29
CA LEU A 685 -8.33 -12.74 -4.11
C LEU A 685 -7.97 -14.22 -4.23
N TYR A 686 -6.71 -14.55 -3.98
CA TYR A 686 -6.19 -15.90 -4.05
C TYR A 686 -5.69 -16.38 -2.69
N THR A 687 -6.00 -17.62 -2.30
CA THR A 687 -5.33 -18.32 -1.20
C THR A 687 -4.16 -19.15 -1.75
N TYR A 688 -2.98 -18.97 -1.19
CA TYR A 688 -1.73 -19.66 -1.49
C TYR A 688 -1.27 -20.49 -0.27
N LYS A 689 -0.81 -21.71 -0.52
CA LYS A 689 -0.19 -22.57 0.49
C LYS A 689 1.25 -22.92 0.11
N PRO A 690 2.28 -22.35 0.77
CA PRO A 690 3.67 -22.57 0.39
C PRO A 690 4.12 -24.03 0.44
N GLN A 691 5.04 -24.39 -0.45
CA GLN A 691 5.73 -25.68 -0.53
C GLN A 691 7.21 -25.45 -0.87
N LEU A 692 7.92 -24.80 0.05
CA LEU A 692 9.34 -24.48 -0.09
C LEU A 692 10.24 -25.71 0.20
N PRO A 693 11.43 -25.79 -0.42
CA PRO A 693 12.43 -26.81 -0.09
C PRO A 693 12.85 -26.78 1.38
N ARG A 694 13.18 -27.94 1.95
CA ARG A 694 13.52 -28.10 3.39
C ARG A 694 14.62 -27.17 3.89
N VAL A 695 15.60 -26.83 3.05
CA VAL A 695 16.72 -25.96 3.41
C VAL A 695 16.24 -24.57 3.84
N ASP A 696 15.14 -24.11 3.24
CA ASP A 696 14.57 -22.80 3.49
C ASP A 696 13.22 -22.85 4.20
N ALA A 697 12.57 -24.00 4.30
CA ALA A 697 11.30 -24.14 5.01
C ALA A 697 11.44 -24.35 6.53
N LEU A 698 12.66 -24.61 7.03
CA LEU A 698 12.99 -25.01 8.41
C LEU A 698 11.81 -25.61 9.18
N PHE A 699 11.47 -26.85 8.82
CA PHE A 699 10.96 -27.97 9.62
C PHE A 699 10.28 -28.98 8.68
#